data_AF-A0A7V4IG06-F1
#
_entry.id   AF-A0A7V4IG06-F1
#
_cell.length_a   1.000
_cell.length_b   1.000
_cell.length_c   1.000
_cell.angle_alpha   90.00
_cell.angle_beta   90.00
_cell.angle_gamma   90.00
#
_symmetry.space_group_name_H-M   'P 1'
#
loop_
_entity.id
_entity.type
_entity.pdbx_description
1 polymer ?
#
loop_
_entity_poly.entity_id
_entity_poly.type
_entity_poly.pdbx_seq_one_letter_code
_entity_poly.pdbx_strand_id
1 'polypeptide(L)'
;MNPSDPASAPGPVPARFQTARRTLLVDRFMNHFIKVGGIGIITVVFGIFAFILWQVLPLFRGARLAEFQTVPLPAADYRVLGLDEYAELPFVLRADGQFTFFDLAGQAAPRTVPPPFPEAKTFTAFRYNAERRELACGTADGRFAVVSVDYQTTFEAGRRRQRAEVSAGPLLPVGRPGHPIRAVAYGDAGDYRLAAAIQEVDGRTELRAATLVQERTLFGAGEVTVKDTFDLSSQVNGELAFLLVNRQADGLVAATRAGEVFYFHRQGDTLTLRQQFRPFADRADPGIAKMEFLLGDVTLVFGGVHGENRLFSLYVTPGRNERLFGQTREFPPLPGPAGFYAAGQRNKAFLIGQDRVASLRYGTTEKVRWEHRFDYAITHAALNSKYDRVAFLDANHTLHLFTLNDPHPEASFKAMFGKLWYEGSDRPKYEWQSTGGSDTFEPKLSLVPLVIGTLKGTLYAMLFAVPIALLAALYTSQFAHPHFRVIFKPVMEIMASLPSVVLGFLAALWLAPLIEDRVPAILLMAVLVPLVALGFGQAWAALPVQYRAPIRPGFEFLVFLPLFLAAVWACWQLGPALERVLFVVTDPATGRSTADFRLWWPQFTGADFQQRNSLVVGFAMGFTVIPIIFTIAEDALSNVPATLRSGSLALGASRWQTALRIILPTASAGIFSALMVGLGRAVGETMIVVMATGNTPIMDLNIFSGMRTLSANIAVELPEAPHHGTLYRTLFLGAMVLFLMTFAVNTLAEVLRQRLRERYKLV
;
A
#
# COMPACT_ATOMS: atom_id res chain seq x y z
N MET A 1 7.54 -10.71 90.29
CA MET A 1 6.12 -10.35 90.15
C MET A 1 5.46 -11.39 89.26
N ASN A 2 4.34 -11.96 89.71
CA ASN A 2 3.66 -13.16 89.17
C ASN A 2 3.12 -12.99 87.73
N PRO A 3 3.13 -14.04 86.88
CA PRO A 3 2.52 -14.06 85.56
C PRO A 3 1.09 -14.64 85.62
N SER A 4 0.20 -14.00 86.38
CA SER A 4 -1.19 -14.46 86.53
C SER A 4 -2.17 -13.29 86.59
N ASP A 5 -2.13 -12.42 85.57
CA ASP A 5 -3.22 -11.48 85.29
C ASP A 5 -3.72 -11.71 83.84
N PRO A 6 -5.00 -12.08 83.65
CA PRO A 6 -5.57 -12.18 82.31
C PRO A 6 -5.67 -10.78 81.71
N ALA A 7 -5.02 -10.56 80.56
CA ALA A 7 -5.09 -9.31 79.82
C ALA A 7 -6.55 -8.91 79.59
N SER A 8 -6.93 -7.76 80.14
CA SER A 8 -8.25 -7.16 79.95
C SER A 8 -8.50 -6.95 78.44
N ALA A 9 -9.68 -7.38 77.97
CA ALA A 9 -10.11 -7.13 76.60
C ALA A 9 -10.03 -5.61 76.32
N PRO A 10 -9.49 -5.19 75.16
CA PRO A 10 -9.37 -3.77 74.85
C PRO A 10 -10.75 -3.12 74.88
N GLY A 11 -10.88 -2.05 75.68
CA GLY A 11 -12.12 -1.30 75.81
C GLY A 11 -12.62 -0.77 74.45
N PRO A 12 -13.93 -0.50 74.31
CA PRO A 12 -14.51 -0.03 73.05
C PRO A 12 -13.80 1.23 72.56
N VAL A 13 -13.40 1.21 71.28
CA VAL A 13 -12.70 2.32 70.62
C VAL A 13 -13.50 3.62 70.83
N PRO A 14 -12.89 4.68 71.41
CA PRO A 14 -13.57 5.94 71.69
C PRO A 14 -14.28 6.50 70.46
N ALA A 15 -15.48 7.06 70.61
CA ALA A 15 -16.32 7.53 69.50
C ALA A 15 -15.60 8.49 68.52
N ARG A 16 -14.58 9.22 68.98
CA ARG A 16 -13.69 10.08 68.16
C ARG A 16 -12.86 9.34 67.11
N PHE A 17 -12.69 8.02 67.25
CA PHE A 17 -11.97 7.15 66.32
C PHE A 17 -12.90 6.27 65.47
N GLN A 18 -14.23 6.40 65.64
CA GLN A 18 -15.20 5.70 64.80
C GLN A 18 -15.41 6.50 63.50
N THR A 19 -15.05 5.90 62.37
CA THR A 19 -15.23 6.50 61.05
C THR A 19 -16.71 6.82 60.83
N ALA A 20 -17.01 8.06 60.46
CA ALA A 20 -18.39 8.49 60.24
C ALA A 20 -19.08 7.58 59.19
N ARG A 21 -20.35 7.22 59.43
CA ARG A 21 -21.13 6.36 58.51
C ARG A 21 -21.15 6.92 57.07
N ARG A 22 -21.16 8.24 56.92
CA ARG A 22 -21.08 8.92 55.63
C ARG A 22 -19.76 8.62 54.90
N THR A 23 -18.63 8.63 55.61
CA THR A 23 -17.31 8.31 55.05
C THR A 23 -17.25 6.86 54.58
N LEU A 24 -17.80 5.92 55.35
CA LEU A 24 -17.87 4.50 54.96
C LEU A 24 -18.78 4.27 53.75
N LEU A 25 -19.88 5.02 53.62
CA LEU A 25 -20.76 4.96 52.45
C LEU A 25 -20.08 5.53 51.20
N VAL A 26 -19.39 6.67 51.33
CA VAL A 26 -18.63 7.28 50.23
C VAL A 26 -17.49 6.36 49.79
N ASP A 27 -16.76 5.76 50.74
CA ASP A 27 -15.67 4.82 50.43
C ASP A 27 -16.16 3.57 49.68
N ARG A 28 -17.28 2.97 50.12
CA ARG A 28 -17.90 1.85 49.39
C ARG A 28 -18.36 2.26 47.99
N PHE A 29 -19.00 3.41 47.87
CA PHE A 29 -19.44 3.93 46.57
C PHE A 29 -18.24 4.18 45.65
N MET A 30 -17.17 4.82 46.14
CA MET A 30 -15.95 5.06 45.37
C MET A 30 -15.27 3.75 44.94
N ASN A 31 -15.16 2.76 45.83
CA ASN A 31 -14.60 1.46 45.50
C ASN A 31 -15.42 0.75 44.41
N HIS A 32 -16.76 0.82 44.48
CA HIS A 32 -17.62 0.27 43.44
C HIS A 32 -17.51 1.06 42.13
N PHE A 33 -17.53 2.39 42.18
CA PHE A 33 -17.39 3.27 41.02
C PHE A 33 -16.07 3.05 40.29
N ILE A 34 -14.95 2.95 41.01
CA ILE A 34 -13.62 2.67 40.44
C ILE A 34 -13.58 1.28 39.81
N LYS A 35 -14.15 0.26 40.47
CA LYS A 35 -14.20 -1.10 39.92
C LYS A 35 -15.05 -1.18 38.66
N VAL A 36 -16.27 -0.63 38.68
CA VAL A 36 -17.17 -0.59 37.52
C VAL A 36 -16.56 0.23 36.40
N GLY A 37 -15.98 1.39 36.70
CA GLY A 37 -15.27 2.21 35.72
C GLY A 37 -14.08 1.49 35.09
N GLY A 38 -13.26 0.81 35.90
CA GLY A 38 -12.12 0.02 35.43
C GLY A 38 -12.54 -1.16 34.54
N ILE A 39 -13.54 -1.95 34.96
CA ILE A 39 -14.11 -3.03 34.14
C ILE A 39 -14.73 -2.47 32.85
N GLY A 40 -15.38 -1.30 32.94
CA GLY A 40 -15.95 -0.59 31.80
C GLY A 40 -14.90 -0.22 30.76
N ILE A 41 -13.77 0.37 31.17
CA ILE A 41 -12.65 0.69 30.29
C ILE A 41 -12.13 -0.57 29.59
N ILE A 42 -11.91 -1.66 30.34
CA ILE A 42 -11.43 -2.93 29.79
C ILE A 42 -12.43 -3.44 28.74
N THR A 43 -13.71 -3.45 29.07
CA THR A 43 -14.79 -3.92 28.18
C THR A 43 -14.83 -3.08 26.90
N VAL A 44 -14.71 -1.76 27.00
CA VAL A 44 -14.67 -0.87 25.83
C VAL A 44 -13.44 -1.13 24.98
N VAL A 45 -12.25 -1.27 25.56
CA VAL A 45 -11.01 -1.56 24.80
C VAL A 45 -11.11 -2.91 24.07
N PHE A 46 -11.59 -3.95 24.74
CA PHE A 46 -11.83 -5.24 24.10
C PHE A 46 -12.95 -5.17 23.05
N GLY A 47 -13.98 -4.35 23.27
CA GLY A 47 -15.05 -4.09 22.31
C GLY A 47 -14.53 -3.40 21.04
N ILE A 48 -13.66 -2.39 21.17
CA ILE A 48 -12.98 -1.73 20.05
C ILE A 48 -12.13 -2.76 19.29
N PHE A 49 -11.37 -3.61 20.00
CA PHE A 49 -10.57 -4.65 19.37
C PHE A 49 -11.44 -5.66 18.59
N ALA A 50 -12.53 -6.14 19.20
CA ALA A 50 -13.47 -7.05 18.55
C ALA A 50 -14.12 -6.40 17.32
N PHE A 51 -14.47 -5.12 17.39
CA PHE A 51 -15.00 -4.36 16.25
C PHE A 51 -13.98 -4.26 15.11
N ILE A 52 -12.72 -3.90 15.41
CA ILE A 52 -11.65 -3.83 14.40
C ILE A 52 -11.46 -5.20 13.76
N LEU A 53 -11.37 -6.27 14.56
CA LEU A 53 -11.22 -7.64 14.07
C LEU A 53 -12.39 -8.03 13.15
N TRP A 54 -13.63 -7.70 13.53
CA TRP A 54 -14.82 -7.95 12.72
C TRP A 54 -14.77 -7.22 11.37
N GLN A 55 -14.23 -6.01 11.31
CA GLN A 55 -14.05 -5.29 10.04
C GLN A 55 -12.96 -5.90 9.14
N VAL A 56 -11.95 -6.54 9.74
CA VAL A 56 -10.80 -7.13 9.03
C VAL A 56 -11.12 -8.52 8.46
N LEU A 57 -11.87 -9.36 9.17
CA LEU A 57 -12.12 -10.76 8.78
C LEU A 57 -12.62 -10.96 7.33
N PRO A 58 -13.51 -10.11 6.76
CA PRO A 58 -13.97 -10.27 5.39
C PRO A 58 -12.86 -10.18 4.32
N LEU A 59 -11.75 -9.49 4.59
CA LEU A 59 -10.63 -9.34 3.64
C LEU A 59 -10.03 -10.69 3.22
N PHE A 60 -10.10 -11.70 4.07
CA PHE A 60 -9.44 -12.99 3.86
C PHE A 60 -10.40 -14.08 3.40
N ARG A 61 -11.66 -13.75 3.09
CA ARG A 61 -12.62 -14.69 2.52
C ARG A 61 -12.37 -14.86 1.01
N GLY A 62 -12.51 -16.09 0.52
CA GLY A 62 -12.48 -16.40 -0.91
C GLY A 62 -13.79 -16.06 -1.62
N ALA A 63 -13.81 -16.22 -2.94
CA ALA A 63 -15.00 -16.01 -3.74
C ALA A 63 -16.04 -17.12 -3.51
N ARG A 64 -17.32 -16.77 -3.61
CA ARG A 64 -18.44 -17.72 -3.58
C ARG A 64 -19.28 -17.57 -4.83
N LEU A 65 -19.56 -18.68 -5.48
CA LEU A 65 -20.51 -18.77 -6.59
C LEU A 65 -21.75 -19.52 -6.13
N ALA A 66 -22.93 -19.01 -6.47
CA ALA A 66 -24.19 -19.72 -6.28
C ALA A 66 -25.02 -19.65 -7.56
N GLU A 67 -25.40 -20.82 -8.10
CA GLU A 67 -26.26 -20.92 -9.27
C GLU A 67 -27.65 -20.40 -8.92
N PHE A 68 -28.21 -19.55 -9.78
CA PHE A 68 -29.55 -19.01 -9.57
C PHE A 68 -30.52 -19.30 -10.72
N GLN A 69 -30.00 -19.58 -11.92
CA GLN A 69 -30.82 -19.86 -13.08
C GLN A 69 -30.06 -20.69 -14.11
N THR A 70 -30.80 -21.55 -14.81
CA THR A 70 -30.29 -22.39 -15.89
C THR A 70 -31.25 -22.26 -17.08
N VAL A 71 -30.72 -22.06 -18.28
CA VAL A 71 -31.52 -21.84 -19.49
C VAL A 71 -31.04 -22.72 -20.63
N PRO A 72 -31.87 -23.64 -21.15
CA PRO A 72 -31.52 -24.41 -22.33
C PRO A 72 -31.54 -23.52 -23.57
N LEU A 73 -30.48 -23.57 -24.38
CA LEU A 73 -30.35 -22.86 -25.63
C LEU A 73 -30.61 -23.81 -26.81
N PRO A 74 -31.08 -23.30 -27.96
CA PRO A 74 -31.20 -24.09 -29.18
C PRO A 74 -29.86 -24.73 -29.57
N ALA A 75 -29.88 -25.94 -30.14
CA ALA A 75 -28.65 -26.58 -30.61
C ALA A 75 -28.02 -25.77 -31.75
N ALA A 76 -26.81 -25.24 -31.51
CA ALA A 76 -26.05 -24.46 -32.48
C ALA A 76 -24.55 -24.46 -32.13
N ASP A 77 -23.71 -24.19 -33.13
CA ASP A 77 -22.26 -23.97 -32.92
C ASP A 77 -22.01 -22.54 -32.44
N TYR A 78 -21.95 -22.37 -31.11
CA TYR A 78 -21.70 -21.09 -30.45
C TYR A 78 -20.20 -20.80 -30.36
N ARG A 79 -19.79 -19.58 -30.73
CA ARG A 79 -18.40 -19.13 -30.77
C ARG A 79 -18.06 -18.08 -29.72
N VAL A 80 -19.05 -17.30 -29.28
CA VAL A 80 -18.89 -16.23 -28.29
C VAL A 80 -20.07 -16.25 -27.34
N LEU A 81 -19.78 -16.05 -26.05
CA LEU A 81 -20.75 -15.76 -25.01
C LEU A 81 -20.41 -14.39 -24.42
N GLY A 82 -21.39 -13.50 -24.33
CA GLY A 82 -21.22 -12.21 -23.67
C GLY A 82 -22.40 -11.87 -22.76
N LEU A 83 -22.12 -11.05 -21.75
CA LEU A 83 -23.07 -10.64 -20.73
C LEU A 83 -23.21 -9.12 -20.76
N ASP A 84 -24.43 -8.64 -20.54
CA ASP A 84 -24.68 -7.25 -20.21
C ASP A 84 -24.21 -6.94 -18.78
N GLU A 85 -24.34 -5.68 -18.37
CA GLU A 85 -23.90 -5.23 -17.04
C GLU A 85 -24.60 -5.96 -15.88
N TYR A 86 -25.82 -6.44 -16.07
CA TYR A 86 -26.64 -7.08 -15.02
C TYR A 86 -26.84 -8.58 -15.22
N ALA A 87 -26.32 -9.14 -16.32
CA ALA A 87 -26.60 -10.50 -16.78
C ALA A 87 -28.11 -10.79 -16.88
N GLU A 88 -28.88 -9.83 -17.39
CA GLU A 88 -30.32 -9.95 -17.67
C GLU A 88 -30.59 -10.26 -19.14
N LEU A 89 -29.69 -9.86 -20.04
CA LEU A 89 -29.81 -10.05 -21.49
C LEU A 89 -28.49 -10.58 -22.07
N PRO A 90 -28.04 -11.80 -21.68
CA PRO A 90 -26.88 -12.44 -22.30
C PRO A 90 -27.09 -12.64 -23.80
N PHE A 91 -25.99 -12.66 -24.53
CA PHE A 91 -25.99 -13.00 -25.95
C PHE A 91 -25.00 -14.12 -26.25
N VAL A 92 -25.34 -14.87 -27.29
CA VAL A 92 -24.44 -15.83 -27.92
C VAL A 92 -24.29 -15.48 -29.40
N LEU A 93 -23.09 -15.72 -29.92
CA LEU A 93 -22.80 -15.62 -31.34
C LEU A 93 -22.65 -17.01 -31.93
N ARG A 94 -23.35 -17.29 -33.02
CA ARG A 94 -23.22 -18.53 -33.78
C ARG A 94 -22.12 -18.41 -34.83
N ALA A 95 -21.62 -19.55 -35.32
CA ALA A 95 -20.59 -19.59 -36.37
C ALA A 95 -20.98 -18.90 -37.69
N ASP A 96 -22.29 -18.77 -37.96
CA ASP A 96 -22.84 -18.05 -39.12
C ASP A 96 -22.87 -16.52 -38.93
N GLY A 97 -22.41 -16.00 -37.78
CA GLY A 97 -22.40 -14.57 -37.45
C GLY A 97 -23.73 -14.05 -36.90
N GLN A 98 -24.71 -14.93 -36.66
CA GLN A 98 -26.01 -14.56 -36.10
C GLN A 98 -25.90 -14.36 -34.57
N PHE A 99 -26.47 -13.25 -34.08
CA PHE A 99 -26.57 -12.95 -32.66
C PHE A 99 -27.91 -13.40 -32.11
N THR A 100 -27.91 -14.10 -30.98
CA THR A 100 -29.13 -14.44 -30.25
C THR A 100 -29.05 -13.88 -28.83
N PHE A 101 -30.00 -13.02 -28.47
CA PHE A 101 -30.16 -12.44 -27.15
C PHE A 101 -31.25 -13.17 -26.39
N PHE A 102 -30.98 -13.51 -25.12
CA PHE A 102 -31.93 -14.22 -24.26
C PHE A 102 -32.37 -13.30 -23.12
N ASP A 103 -33.66 -12.95 -23.09
CA ASP A 103 -34.22 -12.14 -22.01
C ASP A 103 -34.51 -13.03 -20.79
N LEU A 104 -33.64 -12.92 -19.78
CA LEU A 104 -33.76 -13.67 -18.54
C LEU A 104 -34.71 -13.02 -17.54
N ALA A 105 -34.98 -11.71 -17.67
CA ALA A 105 -35.78 -10.94 -16.73
C ALA A 105 -37.27 -10.89 -17.10
N GLY A 106 -37.58 -10.88 -18.39
CA GLY A 106 -38.91 -10.68 -18.93
C GLY A 106 -39.60 -11.91 -19.52
N GLN A 107 -38.94 -13.07 -19.57
CA GLN A 107 -39.42 -14.29 -20.24
C GLN A 107 -39.80 -14.08 -21.73
N ALA A 108 -39.27 -13.04 -22.38
CA ALA A 108 -39.50 -12.83 -23.80
C ALA A 108 -38.78 -13.91 -24.63
N ALA A 109 -39.36 -14.26 -25.79
CA ALA A 109 -38.72 -15.20 -26.71
C ALA A 109 -37.33 -14.67 -27.14
N PRO A 110 -36.35 -15.56 -27.38
CA PRO A 110 -35.01 -15.16 -27.79
C PRO A 110 -35.05 -14.24 -29.02
N ARG A 111 -34.45 -13.06 -28.91
CA ARG A 111 -34.37 -12.11 -30.02
C ARG A 111 -33.15 -12.45 -30.85
N THR A 112 -33.39 -12.81 -32.10
CA THR A 112 -32.33 -13.12 -33.04
C THR A 112 -32.09 -11.92 -33.96
N VAL A 113 -30.84 -11.48 -34.04
CA VAL A 113 -30.41 -10.42 -34.94
C VAL A 113 -29.58 -11.07 -36.04
N PRO A 114 -29.94 -10.90 -37.33
CA PRO A 114 -29.15 -11.45 -38.42
C PRO A 114 -27.73 -10.86 -38.38
N PRO A 115 -26.75 -11.53 -39.03
CA PRO A 115 -25.41 -10.96 -39.15
C PRO A 115 -25.51 -9.54 -39.69
N PRO A 116 -24.86 -8.54 -39.07
CA PRO A 116 -25.00 -7.14 -39.46
C PRO A 116 -24.36 -6.82 -40.83
N PHE A 117 -23.82 -7.84 -41.50
CA PHE A 117 -23.21 -7.76 -42.82
C PHE A 117 -24.07 -8.54 -43.83
N PRO A 118 -24.81 -7.86 -44.73
CA PRO A 118 -25.72 -8.50 -45.68
C PRO A 118 -25.03 -9.16 -46.89
N GLU A 119 -23.76 -8.82 -47.17
CA GLU A 119 -22.97 -9.51 -48.20
C GLU A 119 -22.61 -10.91 -47.70
N ALA A 120 -23.23 -11.95 -48.28
CA ALA A 120 -23.05 -13.36 -47.93
C ALA A 120 -21.56 -13.78 -47.92
N LYS A 121 -20.91 -13.64 -46.76
CA LYS A 121 -19.53 -14.07 -46.53
C LYS A 121 -19.48 -14.96 -45.32
N THR A 122 -18.83 -16.10 -45.48
CA THR A 122 -18.54 -17.03 -44.39
C THR A 122 -17.57 -16.38 -43.42
N PHE A 123 -17.98 -16.22 -42.16
CA PHE A 123 -17.09 -15.80 -41.07
C PHE A 123 -16.20 -16.96 -40.64
N THR A 124 -14.92 -16.68 -40.40
CA THR A 124 -13.91 -17.69 -40.08
C THR A 124 -13.24 -17.44 -38.73
N ALA A 125 -13.24 -16.20 -38.24
CA ALA A 125 -12.62 -15.82 -36.98
C ALA A 125 -13.49 -14.83 -36.19
N PHE A 126 -13.54 -15.02 -34.87
CA PHE A 126 -14.26 -14.13 -33.96
C PHE A 126 -13.41 -13.86 -32.72
N ARG A 127 -13.34 -12.59 -32.31
CA ARG A 127 -12.70 -12.21 -31.04
C ARG A 127 -13.51 -11.15 -30.33
N TYR A 128 -14.03 -11.49 -29.15
CA TYR A 128 -14.86 -10.61 -28.35
C TYR A 128 -14.04 -9.91 -27.26
N ASN A 129 -14.10 -8.59 -27.23
CA ASN A 129 -13.57 -7.76 -26.16
C ASN A 129 -14.72 -7.33 -25.25
N ALA A 130 -14.81 -7.95 -24.07
CA ALA A 130 -15.89 -7.69 -23.12
C ALA A 130 -15.82 -6.28 -22.48
N GLU A 131 -14.61 -5.69 -22.32
CA GLU A 131 -14.43 -4.34 -21.75
C GLU A 131 -15.10 -3.27 -22.62
N ARG A 132 -14.97 -3.41 -23.94
CA ARG A 132 -15.53 -2.48 -24.93
C ARG A 132 -16.85 -2.91 -25.54
N ARG A 133 -17.24 -4.16 -25.29
CA ARG A 133 -18.39 -4.81 -25.94
C ARG A 133 -18.27 -4.82 -27.46
N GLU A 134 -17.04 -4.95 -27.94
CA GLU A 134 -16.69 -4.98 -29.36
C GLU A 134 -16.30 -6.40 -29.77
N LEU A 135 -16.68 -6.80 -30.98
CA LEU A 135 -16.41 -8.08 -31.57
C LEU A 135 -15.69 -7.87 -32.91
N ALA A 136 -14.43 -8.29 -32.99
CA ALA A 136 -13.73 -8.36 -34.26
C ALA A 136 -14.12 -9.65 -34.99
N CYS A 137 -14.64 -9.51 -36.21
CA CYS A 137 -15.06 -10.61 -37.08
C CYS A 137 -14.18 -10.64 -38.33
N GLY A 138 -13.57 -11.79 -38.61
CA GLY A 138 -12.81 -12.04 -39.84
C GLY A 138 -13.59 -12.91 -40.82
N THR A 139 -13.47 -12.63 -42.11
CA THR A 139 -14.19 -13.33 -43.18
C THR A 139 -13.24 -14.20 -44.03
N ALA A 140 -13.83 -15.15 -44.75
CA ALA A 140 -13.12 -16.04 -45.66
C ALA A 140 -12.44 -15.34 -46.85
N ASP A 141 -12.89 -14.12 -47.21
CA ASP A 141 -12.32 -13.32 -48.32
C ASP A 141 -11.23 -12.34 -47.87
N GLY A 142 -10.74 -12.43 -46.63
CA GLY A 142 -9.60 -11.65 -46.16
C GLY A 142 -9.94 -10.24 -45.64
N ARG A 143 -11.22 -9.99 -45.34
CA ARG A 143 -11.68 -8.75 -44.72
C ARG A 143 -12.05 -8.94 -43.26
N PHE A 144 -12.05 -7.87 -42.50
CA PHE A 144 -12.54 -7.88 -41.14
C PHE A 144 -13.52 -6.73 -40.92
N ALA A 145 -14.33 -6.87 -39.89
CA ALA A 145 -15.16 -5.79 -39.40
C ALA A 145 -15.27 -5.85 -37.88
N VAL A 146 -15.56 -4.70 -37.29
CA VAL A 146 -15.80 -4.57 -35.85
C VAL A 146 -17.30 -4.39 -35.65
N VAL A 147 -17.88 -5.23 -34.81
CA VAL A 147 -19.29 -5.19 -34.41
C VAL A 147 -19.36 -4.76 -32.96
N SER A 148 -20.15 -3.73 -32.66
CA SER A 148 -20.37 -3.27 -31.29
C SER A 148 -21.74 -3.72 -30.80
N VAL A 149 -21.79 -4.13 -29.53
CA VAL A 149 -23.03 -4.52 -28.84
C VAL A 149 -23.34 -3.48 -27.77
N ASP A 150 -24.28 -2.61 -28.09
CA ASP A 150 -24.70 -1.50 -27.24
C ASP A 150 -25.91 -1.89 -26.41
N TYR A 151 -25.75 -1.86 -25.07
CA TYR A 151 -26.86 -2.09 -24.14
C TYR A 151 -27.41 -0.77 -23.65
N GLN A 152 -28.70 -0.54 -23.90
CA GLN A 152 -29.46 0.57 -23.35
C GLN A 152 -30.34 0.07 -22.22
N THR A 153 -30.21 0.69 -21.04
CA THR A 153 -31.06 0.40 -19.89
C THR A 153 -32.26 1.34 -19.89
N THR A 154 -33.47 0.79 -19.99
CA THR A 154 -34.73 1.53 -19.85
C THR A 154 -35.47 1.08 -18.60
N PHE A 155 -36.35 1.93 -18.07
CA PHE A 155 -37.22 1.60 -16.95
C PHE A 155 -38.67 1.67 -17.41
N GLU A 156 -39.31 0.51 -17.56
CA GLU A 156 -40.70 0.38 -17.95
C GLU A 156 -41.51 -0.09 -16.73
N ALA A 157 -42.55 0.68 -16.34
CA ALA A 157 -43.40 0.37 -15.18
C ALA A 157 -42.62 0.10 -13.86
N GLY A 158 -41.51 0.82 -13.65
CA GLY A 158 -40.66 0.67 -12.46
C GLY A 158 -39.75 -0.56 -12.46
N ARG A 159 -39.74 -1.36 -13.54
CA ARG A 159 -38.81 -2.48 -13.73
C ARG A 159 -37.72 -2.11 -14.73
N ARG A 160 -36.48 -2.49 -14.43
CA ARG A 160 -35.36 -2.36 -15.36
C ARG A 160 -35.55 -3.31 -16.53
N ARG A 161 -35.33 -2.82 -17.75
CA ARG A 161 -35.22 -3.62 -18.97
C ARG A 161 -33.95 -3.25 -19.70
N GLN A 162 -33.28 -4.25 -20.26
CA GLN A 162 -32.12 -4.07 -21.12
C GLN A 162 -32.56 -4.24 -22.56
N ARG A 163 -32.10 -3.34 -23.43
CA ARG A 163 -32.24 -3.46 -24.88
C ARG A 163 -30.86 -3.46 -25.50
N ALA A 164 -30.56 -4.50 -26.27
CA ALA A 164 -29.34 -4.57 -27.06
C ALA A 164 -29.58 -4.06 -28.49
N GLU A 165 -28.64 -3.27 -28.98
CA GLU A 165 -28.50 -2.88 -30.37
C GLU A 165 -27.14 -3.35 -30.88
N VAL A 166 -27.13 -3.92 -32.09
CA VAL A 166 -25.91 -4.42 -32.73
C VAL A 166 -25.62 -3.48 -33.89
N SER A 167 -24.47 -2.83 -33.83
CA SER A 167 -23.98 -1.95 -34.88
C SER A 167 -22.69 -2.54 -35.47
N ALA A 168 -22.49 -2.35 -36.77
CA ALA A 168 -21.30 -2.84 -37.46
C ALA A 168 -20.59 -1.71 -38.18
N GLY A 169 -19.26 -1.69 -38.04
CA GLY A 169 -18.40 -0.85 -38.87
C GLY A 169 -18.27 -1.38 -40.29
N PRO A 170 -17.59 -0.63 -41.17
CA PRO A 170 -17.34 -1.07 -42.55
C PRO A 170 -16.47 -2.34 -42.59
N LEU A 171 -16.64 -3.13 -43.66
CA LEU A 171 -15.76 -4.26 -43.97
C LEU A 171 -14.46 -3.76 -44.59
N LEU A 172 -13.36 -3.92 -43.87
CA LEU A 172 -12.05 -3.38 -44.24
C LEU A 172 -11.06 -4.53 -44.56
N PRO A 173 -10.13 -4.35 -45.50
CA PRO A 173 -9.04 -5.29 -45.72
C PRO A 173 -7.95 -5.12 -44.65
N VAL A 174 -7.34 -6.21 -44.16
CA VAL A 174 -6.13 -6.18 -43.30
C VAL A 174 -4.92 -6.79 -43.99
N GLY A 175 -5.15 -7.65 -44.97
CA GLY A 175 -4.10 -8.37 -45.66
C GLY A 175 -4.45 -8.63 -47.12
N ARG A 176 -4.04 -9.78 -47.64
CA ARG A 176 -4.30 -10.13 -49.05
C ARG A 176 -5.77 -10.49 -49.25
N PRO A 177 -6.48 -9.81 -50.17
CA PRO A 177 -7.85 -10.17 -50.52
C PRO A 177 -7.94 -11.61 -51.03
N GLY A 178 -9.04 -12.30 -50.72
CA GLY A 178 -9.33 -13.66 -51.21
C GLY A 178 -8.78 -14.80 -50.35
N HIS A 179 -8.05 -14.51 -49.28
CA HIS A 179 -7.50 -15.52 -48.36
C HIS A 179 -8.17 -15.48 -46.98
N PRO A 180 -8.54 -16.64 -46.40
CA PRO A 180 -9.33 -16.69 -45.17
C PRO A 180 -8.54 -16.23 -43.94
N ILE A 181 -9.21 -15.48 -43.07
CA ILE A 181 -8.66 -15.05 -41.77
C ILE A 181 -8.93 -16.12 -40.72
N ARG A 182 -7.87 -16.69 -40.13
CA ARG A 182 -7.96 -17.69 -39.05
C ARG A 182 -8.10 -17.05 -37.66
N ALA A 183 -7.50 -15.89 -37.44
CA ALA A 183 -7.59 -15.14 -36.20
C ALA A 183 -7.55 -13.64 -36.48
N VAL A 184 -8.31 -12.87 -35.70
CA VAL A 184 -8.39 -11.41 -35.83
C VAL A 184 -8.28 -10.75 -34.46
N ALA A 185 -7.62 -9.62 -34.41
CA ALA A 185 -7.53 -8.79 -33.22
C ALA A 185 -7.64 -7.31 -33.60
N TYR A 186 -8.21 -6.52 -32.71
CA TYR A 186 -8.49 -5.11 -32.91
C TYR A 186 -8.24 -4.34 -31.63
N GLY A 187 -7.64 -3.16 -31.74
CA GLY A 187 -7.47 -2.17 -30.68
C GLY A 187 -7.78 -0.77 -31.19
N ASP A 188 -8.32 0.06 -30.32
CA ASP A 188 -8.82 1.41 -30.66
C ASP A 188 -8.37 2.42 -29.59
N ALA A 189 -7.48 3.34 -29.94
CA ALA A 189 -7.03 4.42 -29.07
C ALA A 189 -7.73 5.75 -29.37
N GLY A 190 -8.89 5.72 -30.05
CA GLY A 190 -9.61 6.89 -30.52
C GLY A 190 -9.14 7.30 -31.92
N ASP A 191 -8.14 8.19 -31.98
CA ASP A 191 -7.63 8.73 -33.24
C ASP A 191 -6.76 7.72 -34.02
N TYR A 192 -6.31 6.66 -33.34
CA TYR A 192 -5.48 5.61 -33.92
C TYR A 192 -6.03 4.24 -33.58
N ARG A 193 -6.15 3.38 -34.58
CA ARG A 193 -6.67 2.02 -34.45
C ARG A 193 -5.72 1.05 -35.11
N LEU A 194 -5.65 -0.15 -34.56
CA LEU A 194 -4.80 -1.22 -35.08
C LEU A 194 -5.65 -2.49 -35.20
N ALA A 195 -5.72 -3.02 -36.41
CA ALA A 195 -6.26 -4.33 -36.68
C ALA A 195 -5.12 -5.27 -37.07
N ALA A 196 -5.20 -6.53 -36.65
CA ALA A 196 -4.28 -7.56 -37.08
C ALA A 196 -5.05 -8.83 -37.42
N ALA A 197 -4.52 -9.59 -38.38
CA ALA A 197 -5.08 -10.84 -38.83
C ALA A 197 -3.99 -11.87 -39.10
N ILE A 198 -4.28 -13.13 -38.75
CA ILE A 198 -3.54 -14.30 -39.23
C ILE A 198 -4.32 -14.84 -40.42
N GLN A 199 -3.72 -14.84 -41.62
CA GLN A 199 -4.31 -15.37 -42.84
C GLN A 199 -3.68 -16.71 -43.22
N GLU A 200 -4.45 -17.56 -43.88
CA GLU A 200 -3.93 -18.76 -44.52
C GLU A 200 -3.76 -18.52 -46.03
N VAL A 201 -2.50 -18.50 -46.47
CA VAL A 201 -2.10 -18.25 -47.85
C VAL A 201 -1.30 -19.46 -48.33
N ASP A 202 -1.79 -20.18 -49.32
CA ASP A 202 -1.13 -21.34 -49.94
C ASP A 202 -0.62 -22.40 -48.92
N GLY A 203 -1.41 -22.63 -47.85
CA GLY A 203 -1.09 -23.59 -46.79
C GLY A 203 -0.08 -23.11 -45.74
N ARG A 204 0.29 -21.81 -45.75
CA ARG A 204 1.12 -21.16 -44.73
C ARG A 204 0.34 -20.07 -44.00
N THR A 205 0.68 -19.82 -42.73
CA THR A 205 0.11 -18.71 -41.96
C THR A 205 0.91 -17.43 -42.18
N GLU A 206 0.26 -16.37 -42.64
CA GLU A 206 0.83 -15.02 -42.77
C GLU A 206 0.28 -14.10 -41.66
N LEU A 207 1.13 -13.25 -41.10
CA LEU A 207 0.75 -12.23 -40.11
C LEU A 207 0.66 -10.86 -40.78
N ARG A 208 -0.55 -10.29 -40.78
CA ARG A 208 -0.84 -9.00 -41.39
C ARG A 208 -1.40 -8.06 -40.34
N ALA A 209 -1.03 -6.79 -40.42
CA ALA A 209 -1.58 -5.74 -39.56
C ALA A 209 -1.93 -4.52 -40.40
N ALA A 210 -2.98 -3.79 -40.00
CA ALA A 210 -3.40 -2.58 -40.69
C ALA A 210 -3.77 -1.51 -39.66
N THR A 211 -3.32 -0.29 -39.92
CA THR A 211 -3.66 0.87 -39.10
C THR A 211 -4.86 1.54 -39.69
N LEU A 212 -5.82 1.90 -38.85
CA LEU A 212 -7.04 2.56 -39.27
C LEU A 212 -7.08 3.95 -38.69
N VAL A 213 -7.61 4.86 -39.49
CA VAL A 213 -7.84 6.26 -39.09
C VAL A 213 -9.30 6.58 -39.38
N GLN A 214 -9.88 7.39 -38.52
CA GLN A 214 -11.21 7.94 -38.73
C GLN A 214 -11.07 9.42 -39.03
N GLU A 215 -11.42 9.84 -40.24
CA GLU A 215 -11.41 11.26 -40.60
C GLU A 215 -12.52 11.99 -39.84
N ARG A 216 -12.20 13.13 -39.23
CA ARG A 216 -13.22 13.98 -38.60
C ARG A 216 -13.81 14.92 -39.65
N THR A 217 -15.10 14.79 -39.92
CA THR A 217 -15.83 15.68 -40.82
C THR A 217 -16.48 16.82 -40.04
N LEU A 218 -16.85 17.91 -40.73
CA LEU A 218 -17.58 19.05 -40.13
C LEU A 218 -18.92 18.65 -39.49
N PHE A 219 -19.47 17.48 -39.82
CA PHE A 219 -20.75 16.97 -39.32
C PHE A 219 -20.61 15.80 -38.32
N GLY A 220 -19.39 15.45 -37.92
CA GLY A 220 -19.12 14.37 -36.96
C GLY A 220 -18.00 13.41 -37.40
N ALA A 221 -17.94 12.24 -36.78
CA ALA A 221 -16.95 11.22 -37.12
C ALA A 221 -17.24 10.62 -38.51
N GLY A 222 -16.25 10.69 -39.41
CA GLY A 222 -16.34 10.13 -40.77
C GLY A 222 -16.15 8.62 -40.80
N GLU A 223 -16.02 8.04 -42.00
CA GLU A 223 -15.77 6.61 -42.16
C GLU A 223 -14.35 6.23 -41.69
N VAL A 224 -14.25 5.01 -41.17
CA VAL A 224 -12.97 4.40 -40.79
C VAL A 224 -12.32 3.85 -42.04
N THR A 225 -11.13 4.31 -42.37
CA THR A 225 -10.37 3.86 -43.54
C THR A 225 -9.05 3.23 -43.12
N VAL A 226 -8.54 2.33 -43.98
CA VAL A 226 -7.21 1.74 -43.79
C VAL A 226 -6.18 2.76 -44.24
N LYS A 227 -5.24 3.11 -43.37
CA LYS A 227 -4.14 4.02 -43.66
C LYS A 227 -2.91 3.27 -44.14
N ASP A 228 -2.33 2.42 -43.29
CA ASP A 228 -1.12 1.66 -43.60
C ASP A 228 -1.38 0.16 -43.39
N THR A 229 -0.70 -0.69 -44.17
CA THR A 229 -0.74 -2.15 -44.03
C THR A 229 0.67 -2.71 -43.91
N PHE A 230 0.87 -3.64 -42.99
CA PHE A 230 2.16 -4.22 -42.62
C PHE A 230 2.18 -5.72 -42.89
N ASP A 231 3.24 -6.19 -43.54
CA ASP A 231 3.58 -7.61 -43.62
C ASP A 231 4.59 -7.96 -42.53
N LEU A 232 4.13 -8.72 -41.53
CA LEU A 232 4.99 -9.14 -40.42
C LEU A 232 5.39 -10.63 -40.55
N SER A 233 5.00 -11.28 -41.64
CA SER A 233 5.17 -12.73 -41.85
C SER A 233 6.63 -13.16 -41.91
N SER A 234 7.53 -12.29 -42.36
CA SER A 234 8.98 -12.59 -42.41
C SER A 234 9.68 -12.53 -41.05
N GLN A 235 9.04 -11.92 -40.05
CA GLN A 235 9.58 -11.74 -38.70
C GLN A 235 9.08 -12.81 -37.72
N VAL A 236 8.17 -13.69 -38.16
CA VAL A 236 7.57 -14.76 -37.35
C VAL A 236 7.93 -16.12 -37.93
N ASN A 237 8.14 -17.08 -37.05
CA ASN A 237 8.41 -18.47 -37.42
C ASN A 237 7.33 -19.38 -36.85
N GLY A 238 7.01 -20.46 -37.57
CA GLY A 238 6.02 -21.45 -37.15
C GLY A 238 4.57 -21.10 -37.48
N GLU A 239 3.65 -22.02 -37.16
CA GLU A 239 2.21 -21.85 -37.41
C GLU A 239 1.57 -20.99 -36.30
N LEU A 240 1.17 -19.77 -36.65
CA LEU A 240 0.54 -18.84 -35.71
C LEU A 240 -0.91 -19.25 -35.42
N ALA A 241 -1.30 -19.15 -34.15
CA ALA A 241 -2.63 -19.53 -33.68
C ALA A 241 -3.30 -18.49 -32.79
N PHE A 242 -2.53 -17.69 -32.06
CA PHE A 242 -3.07 -16.68 -31.14
C PHE A 242 -2.65 -15.29 -31.57
N LEU A 243 -3.56 -14.33 -31.43
CA LEU A 243 -3.37 -12.96 -31.87
C LEU A 243 -4.11 -11.99 -30.94
N LEU A 244 -3.38 -11.02 -30.39
CA LEU A 244 -3.93 -9.99 -29.51
C LEU A 244 -3.38 -8.62 -29.91
N VAL A 245 -4.24 -7.60 -29.87
CA VAL A 245 -3.87 -6.19 -30.02
C VAL A 245 -4.31 -5.50 -28.73
N ASN A 246 -3.44 -4.63 -28.20
CA ASN A 246 -3.74 -3.91 -26.96
C ASN A 246 -4.68 -2.72 -27.20
N ARG A 247 -5.28 -2.24 -26.11
CA ARG A 247 -6.20 -1.11 -26.07
C ARG A 247 -5.63 0.19 -26.63
N GLN A 248 -4.32 0.41 -26.47
CA GLN A 248 -3.62 1.60 -26.95
C GLN A 248 -3.27 1.53 -28.45
N ALA A 249 -3.61 0.42 -29.12
CA ALA A 249 -3.38 0.20 -30.54
C ALA A 249 -1.89 0.36 -30.96
N ASP A 250 -0.95 0.21 -30.03
CA ASP A 250 0.48 0.37 -30.24
C ASP A 250 1.27 -0.93 -29.98
N GLY A 251 0.59 -1.98 -29.51
CA GLY A 251 1.17 -3.29 -29.23
C GLY A 251 0.37 -4.42 -29.89
N LEU A 252 1.07 -5.33 -30.54
CA LEU A 252 0.53 -6.53 -31.18
C LEU A 252 1.31 -7.75 -30.66
N VAL A 253 0.60 -8.77 -30.21
CA VAL A 253 1.17 -10.03 -29.73
C VAL A 253 0.62 -11.18 -30.57
N ALA A 254 1.52 -11.94 -31.20
CA ALA A 254 1.19 -13.14 -31.96
C ALA A 254 1.91 -14.35 -31.34
N ALA A 255 1.28 -15.52 -31.32
CA ALA A 255 1.92 -16.73 -30.80
C ALA A 255 1.58 -18.00 -31.57
N THR A 256 2.51 -18.95 -31.55
CA THR A 256 2.36 -20.28 -32.15
C THR A 256 1.84 -21.29 -31.12
N ARG A 257 1.23 -22.39 -31.59
CA ARG A 257 0.87 -23.50 -30.70
C ARG A 257 2.08 -24.18 -30.07
N ALA A 258 3.23 -24.14 -30.73
CA ALA A 258 4.49 -24.69 -30.25
C ALA A 258 5.15 -23.87 -29.12
N GLY A 259 4.57 -22.72 -28.75
CA GLY A 259 4.99 -21.95 -27.58
C GLY A 259 5.83 -20.70 -27.87
N GLU A 260 6.03 -20.33 -29.14
CA GLU A 260 6.75 -19.09 -29.50
C GLU A 260 5.80 -17.90 -29.49
N VAL A 261 6.20 -16.82 -28.80
CA VAL A 261 5.45 -15.57 -28.71
C VAL A 261 6.28 -14.44 -29.30
N PHE A 262 5.66 -13.64 -30.16
CA PHE A 262 6.23 -12.50 -30.87
C PHE A 262 5.47 -11.24 -30.44
N TYR A 263 6.18 -10.28 -29.85
CA TYR A 263 5.64 -8.99 -29.45
C TYR A 263 6.15 -7.89 -30.39
N PHE A 264 5.23 -7.30 -31.13
CA PHE A 264 5.45 -6.15 -31.99
C PHE A 264 4.98 -4.89 -31.28
N HIS A 265 5.77 -3.82 -31.42
CA HIS A 265 5.41 -2.50 -30.91
C HIS A 265 5.60 -1.46 -31.99
N ARG A 266 4.72 -0.47 -31.96
CA ARG A 266 4.77 0.65 -32.88
C ARG A 266 5.93 1.58 -32.53
N GLN A 267 6.79 1.85 -33.51
CA GLN A 267 7.82 2.88 -33.46
C GLN A 267 7.58 3.83 -34.64
N GLY A 268 7.07 5.04 -34.34
CA GLY A 268 6.61 5.98 -35.37
C GLY A 268 5.42 5.42 -36.15
N ASP A 269 5.57 5.34 -37.48
CA ASP A 269 4.55 4.79 -38.39
C ASP A 269 4.80 3.31 -38.74
N THR A 270 5.73 2.63 -38.08
CA THR A 270 6.05 1.21 -38.36
C THR A 270 5.82 0.31 -37.16
N LEU A 271 5.45 -0.95 -37.42
CA LEU A 271 5.37 -2.02 -36.43
C LEU A 271 6.65 -2.87 -36.49
N THR A 272 7.38 -2.92 -35.38
CA THR A 272 8.68 -3.61 -35.29
C THR A 272 8.61 -4.73 -34.26
N LEU A 273 9.24 -5.87 -34.56
CA LEU A 273 9.38 -6.96 -33.59
C LEU A 273 10.29 -6.50 -32.45
N ARG A 274 9.72 -6.36 -31.25
CA ARG A 274 10.43 -5.87 -30.06
C ARG A 274 10.96 -7.00 -29.19
N GLN A 275 10.25 -8.12 -29.16
CA GLN A 275 10.61 -9.26 -28.33
C GLN A 275 10.09 -10.58 -28.91
N GLN A 276 10.90 -11.62 -28.78
CA GLN A 276 10.49 -13.00 -28.95
C GLN A 276 10.81 -13.79 -27.68
N PHE A 277 9.87 -14.59 -27.18
CA PHE A 277 10.07 -15.42 -25.98
C PHE A 277 9.17 -16.66 -25.99
N ARG A 278 9.43 -17.58 -25.05
CA ARG A 278 8.64 -18.80 -24.84
C ARG A 278 8.14 -18.88 -23.38
N PRO A 279 6.83 -18.79 -23.11
CA PRO A 279 6.29 -18.75 -21.75
C PRO A 279 6.58 -20.00 -20.89
N PHE A 280 6.72 -21.15 -21.54
CA PHE A 280 6.90 -22.47 -20.91
C PHE A 280 8.20 -23.15 -21.37
N ALA A 281 9.27 -22.37 -21.61
CA ALA A 281 10.55 -22.88 -22.12
C ALA A 281 11.22 -23.94 -21.24
N ASP A 282 10.89 -23.94 -19.95
CA ASP A 282 11.35 -24.87 -18.92
C ASP A 282 10.53 -26.18 -18.86
N ARG A 283 9.44 -26.27 -19.62
CA ARG A 283 8.58 -27.47 -19.69
C ARG A 283 8.99 -28.36 -20.85
N ALA A 284 8.73 -29.67 -20.71
CA ALA A 284 9.05 -30.65 -21.76
C ALA A 284 8.25 -30.39 -23.04
N ASP A 285 6.97 -30.01 -22.90
CA ASP A 285 6.15 -29.47 -23.98
C ASP A 285 5.87 -27.98 -23.70
N PRO A 286 6.50 -27.05 -24.44
CA PRO A 286 6.31 -25.62 -24.25
C PRO A 286 5.01 -25.08 -24.88
N GLY A 287 4.11 -25.95 -25.34
CA GLY A 287 2.90 -25.58 -26.08
C GLY A 287 1.95 -24.64 -25.32
N ILE A 288 1.29 -23.76 -26.07
CA ILE A 288 0.29 -22.81 -25.56
C ILE A 288 -1.11 -23.29 -25.94
N ALA A 289 -1.98 -23.45 -24.94
CA ALA A 289 -3.40 -23.75 -25.12
C ALA A 289 -4.26 -22.46 -25.20
N LYS A 290 -3.90 -21.43 -24.44
CA LYS A 290 -4.63 -20.14 -24.41
C LYS A 290 -3.67 -18.98 -24.15
N MET A 291 -3.93 -17.85 -24.80
CA MET A 291 -3.21 -16.59 -24.60
C MET A 291 -4.23 -15.44 -24.63
N GLU A 292 -4.34 -14.68 -23.54
CA GLU A 292 -5.27 -13.55 -23.44
C GLU A 292 -4.69 -12.40 -22.62
N PHE A 293 -5.24 -11.20 -22.77
CA PHE A 293 -4.91 -10.07 -21.91
C PHE A 293 -5.68 -10.12 -20.58
N LEU A 294 -5.00 -9.68 -19.53
CA LEU A 294 -5.66 -9.22 -18.30
C LEU A 294 -6.11 -7.76 -18.48
N LEU A 295 -7.10 -7.33 -17.70
CA LEU A 295 -7.60 -5.94 -17.71
C LEU A 295 -6.48 -4.91 -17.82
N GLY A 296 -6.56 -4.00 -18.79
CA GLY A 296 -5.56 -2.95 -19.03
C GLY A 296 -4.47 -3.31 -20.06
N ASP A 297 -4.43 -4.55 -20.55
CA ASP A 297 -3.59 -5.02 -21.67
C ASP A 297 -2.07 -4.85 -21.48
N VAL A 298 -1.63 -4.74 -20.22
CA VAL A 298 -0.21 -4.68 -19.84
C VAL A 298 0.32 -6.06 -19.42
N THR A 299 -0.59 -6.99 -19.09
CA THR A 299 -0.27 -8.34 -18.62
C THR A 299 -0.93 -9.38 -19.51
N LEU A 300 -0.15 -10.34 -20.00
CA LEU A 300 -0.58 -11.52 -20.73
C LEU A 300 -0.79 -12.69 -19.77
N VAL A 301 -1.88 -13.42 -19.95
CA VAL A 301 -2.21 -14.67 -19.26
C VAL A 301 -2.00 -15.82 -20.24
N PHE A 302 -1.13 -16.76 -19.88
CA PHE A 302 -0.85 -17.96 -20.67
C PHE A 302 -1.39 -19.20 -19.96
N GLY A 303 -2.12 -20.03 -20.72
CA GLY A 303 -2.47 -21.40 -20.35
C GLY A 303 -1.65 -22.39 -21.17
N GLY A 304 -0.91 -23.28 -20.52
CA GLY A 304 -0.12 -24.33 -21.15
C GLY A 304 -0.96 -25.55 -21.53
N VAL A 305 -0.40 -26.43 -22.35
CA VAL A 305 -1.07 -27.65 -22.82
C VAL A 305 -1.26 -28.70 -21.71
N HIS A 306 -0.51 -28.61 -20.62
CA HIS A 306 -0.67 -29.48 -19.44
C HIS A 306 -1.33 -28.75 -18.26
N GLY A 307 -1.95 -27.60 -18.53
CA GLY A 307 -2.69 -26.81 -17.53
C GLY A 307 -1.86 -25.80 -16.77
N GLU A 308 -0.58 -25.62 -17.10
CA GLU A 308 0.24 -24.55 -16.54
C GLU A 308 -0.43 -23.19 -16.73
N ASN A 309 -0.29 -22.28 -15.76
CA ASN A 309 -0.84 -20.94 -15.87
C ASN A 309 0.18 -19.91 -15.38
N ARG A 310 0.63 -19.04 -16.29
CA ARG A 310 1.64 -18.02 -16.04
C ARG A 310 1.20 -16.67 -16.55
N LEU A 311 1.60 -15.62 -15.84
CA LEU A 311 1.39 -14.24 -16.27
C LEU A 311 2.74 -13.61 -16.63
N PHE A 312 2.72 -12.86 -17.73
CA PHE A 312 3.84 -12.06 -18.19
C PHE A 312 3.39 -10.61 -18.26
N SER A 313 4.05 -9.72 -17.55
CA SER A 313 3.70 -8.29 -17.54
C SER A 313 4.79 -7.47 -18.20
N LEU A 314 4.40 -6.37 -18.85
CA LEU A 314 5.34 -5.37 -19.36
C LEU A 314 5.96 -4.59 -18.20
N TYR A 315 7.28 -4.48 -18.21
CA TYR A 315 8.04 -3.57 -17.36
C TYR A 315 9.28 -3.06 -18.07
N VAL A 316 9.85 -1.96 -17.57
CA VAL A 316 11.11 -1.41 -18.08
C VAL A 316 12.24 -2.28 -17.56
N THR A 317 12.95 -2.96 -18.46
CA THR A 317 14.06 -3.84 -18.06
C THR A 317 15.27 -2.98 -17.65
N PRO A 318 15.92 -3.23 -16.51
CA PRO A 318 17.12 -2.49 -16.11
C PRO A 318 18.18 -2.47 -17.22
N GLY A 319 18.69 -1.29 -17.57
CA GLY A 319 19.69 -1.12 -18.64
C GLY A 319 19.13 -1.05 -20.06
N ARG A 320 17.81 -1.22 -20.25
CA ARG A 320 17.12 -0.95 -21.52
C ARG A 320 16.06 0.13 -21.32
N ASN A 321 15.90 1.02 -22.30
CA ASN A 321 14.86 2.05 -22.27
C ASN A 321 13.52 1.55 -22.85
N GLU A 322 13.32 0.24 -22.90
CA GLU A 322 12.20 -0.41 -23.56
C GLU A 322 11.39 -1.25 -22.58
N ARG A 323 10.07 -1.29 -22.78
CA ARG A 323 9.17 -2.17 -22.04
C ARG A 323 9.12 -3.53 -22.72
N LEU A 324 9.45 -4.57 -21.95
CA LEU A 324 9.46 -5.96 -22.41
C LEU A 324 8.61 -6.80 -21.47
N PHE A 325 8.03 -7.88 -22.00
CA PHE A 325 7.30 -8.86 -21.22
C PHE A 325 8.29 -9.73 -20.45
N GLY A 326 8.12 -9.83 -19.14
CA GLY A 326 8.81 -10.83 -18.32
C GLY A 326 7.81 -11.61 -17.50
N GLN A 327 8.16 -12.85 -17.15
CA GLN A 327 7.36 -13.69 -16.27
C GLN A 327 7.26 -13.03 -14.90
N THR A 328 6.06 -12.65 -14.50
CA THR A 328 5.82 -12.00 -13.21
C THR A 328 5.21 -12.95 -12.20
N ARG A 329 4.36 -13.88 -12.66
CA ARG A 329 3.54 -14.72 -11.77
C ARG A 329 3.31 -16.12 -12.34
N GLU A 330 3.15 -17.10 -11.46
CA GLU A 330 2.79 -18.49 -11.80
C GLU A 330 1.72 -18.99 -10.83
N PHE A 331 0.66 -19.58 -11.36
CA PHE A 331 -0.45 -20.12 -10.59
C PHE A 331 -0.38 -21.65 -10.52
N PRO A 332 -1.07 -22.28 -9.55
CA PRO A 332 -1.27 -23.73 -9.57
C PRO A 332 -1.82 -24.19 -10.93
N PRO A 333 -1.31 -25.30 -11.49
CA PRO A 333 -1.76 -25.79 -12.79
C PRO A 333 -3.23 -26.25 -12.71
N LEU A 334 -3.94 -26.11 -13.83
CA LEU A 334 -5.24 -26.73 -14.06
C LEU A 334 -5.04 -28.23 -14.33
N PRO A 335 -6.09 -29.05 -14.19
CA PRO A 335 -6.02 -30.48 -14.51
C PRO A 335 -5.73 -30.82 -15.99
N GLY A 336 -5.79 -29.83 -16.90
CA GLY A 336 -5.41 -29.96 -18.30
C GLY A 336 -5.44 -28.62 -19.05
N PRO A 337 -5.34 -28.61 -20.39
CA PRO A 337 -5.15 -27.41 -21.20
C PRO A 337 -6.31 -26.41 -21.09
N ALA A 338 -6.01 -25.14 -20.83
CA ALA A 338 -7.04 -24.09 -20.71
C ALA A 338 -7.91 -23.97 -21.98
N GLY A 339 -9.20 -24.28 -21.87
CA GLY A 339 -10.16 -24.21 -22.98
C GLY A 339 -10.85 -22.85 -23.10
N PHE A 340 -11.28 -22.28 -21.98
CA PHE A 340 -11.98 -20.99 -21.94
C PHE A 340 -11.27 -19.99 -21.03
N TYR A 341 -11.55 -18.70 -21.30
CA TYR A 341 -11.04 -17.57 -20.54
C TYR A 341 -12.06 -16.44 -20.53
N ALA A 342 -12.20 -15.76 -19.38
CA ALA A 342 -12.95 -14.51 -19.28
C ALA A 342 -12.27 -13.59 -18.26
N ALA A 343 -11.95 -12.36 -18.65
CA ALA A 343 -11.38 -11.36 -17.75
C ALA A 343 -12.48 -10.51 -17.09
N GLY A 344 -12.22 -10.07 -15.86
CA GLY A 344 -13.00 -9.02 -15.21
C GLY A 344 -12.76 -7.66 -15.89
N GLN A 345 -13.80 -6.82 -15.93
CA GLN A 345 -13.73 -5.51 -16.60
C GLN A 345 -13.41 -4.35 -15.64
N ARG A 346 -13.48 -4.59 -14.32
CA ARG A 346 -13.25 -3.58 -13.27
C ARG A 346 -12.11 -3.93 -12.32
N ASN A 347 -11.59 -5.14 -12.41
CA ASN A 347 -10.51 -5.61 -11.55
C ASN A 347 -9.64 -6.63 -12.30
N LYS A 348 -8.51 -6.99 -11.68
CA LYS A 348 -7.52 -7.92 -12.23
C LYS A 348 -7.91 -9.40 -12.02
N ALA A 349 -9.20 -9.69 -11.83
CA ALA A 349 -9.69 -11.06 -11.74
C ALA A 349 -9.88 -11.65 -13.15
N PHE A 350 -9.70 -12.96 -13.26
CA PHE A 350 -9.98 -13.68 -14.50
C PHE A 350 -10.41 -15.10 -14.19
N LEU A 351 -11.26 -15.63 -15.04
CA LEU A 351 -11.78 -16.98 -15.01
C LEU A 351 -11.07 -17.78 -16.09
N ILE A 352 -10.56 -18.94 -15.73
CA ILE A 352 -9.87 -19.86 -16.64
C ILE A 352 -10.23 -21.29 -16.26
N GLY A 353 -10.33 -22.16 -17.25
CA GLY A 353 -10.67 -23.54 -16.99
C GLY A 353 -10.67 -24.39 -18.24
N GLN A 354 -11.00 -25.66 -18.05
CA GLN A 354 -11.10 -26.64 -19.10
C GLN A 354 -12.15 -27.67 -18.74
N ASP A 355 -12.96 -28.05 -19.75
CA ASP A 355 -13.90 -29.16 -19.65
C ASP A 355 -14.77 -28.97 -18.41
N ARG A 356 -14.64 -29.82 -17.38
CA ARG A 356 -15.46 -29.75 -16.17
C ARG A 356 -14.93 -28.82 -15.09
N VAL A 357 -13.75 -28.23 -15.24
CA VAL A 357 -13.10 -27.45 -14.16
C VAL A 357 -13.05 -25.98 -14.51
N ALA A 358 -13.50 -25.13 -13.58
CA ALA A 358 -13.39 -23.68 -13.67
C ALA A 358 -12.66 -23.13 -12.45
N SER A 359 -11.75 -22.18 -12.66
CA SER A 359 -10.92 -21.55 -11.64
C SER A 359 -10.99 -20.03 -11.80
N LEU A 360 -11.52 -19.35 -10.78
CA LEU A 360 -11.49 -17.89 -10.67
C LEU A 360 -10.22 -17.48 -9.95
N ARG A 361 -9.39 -16.67 -10.60
CA ARG A 361 -8.06 -16.28 -10.15
C ARG A 361 -7.92 -14.77 -10.14
N TYR A 362 -7.04 -14.26 -9.26
CA TYR A 362 -6.73 -12.84 -9.21
C TYR A 362 -5.27 -12.59 -9.57
N GLY A 363 -5.06 -11.80 -10.62
CA GLY A 363 -3.75 -11.54 -11.21
C GLY A 363 -2.75 -11.01 -10.19
N THR A 364 -3.05 -9.89 -9.53
CA THR A 364 -2.11 -9.17 -8.64
C THR A 364 -1.59 -10.01 -7.48
N THR A 365 -2.48 -10.76 -6.82
CA THR A 365 -2.18 -11.46 -5.56
C THR A 365 -1.74 -12.91 -5.76
N GLU A 366 -1.75 -13.41 -7.00
CA GLU A 366 -1.41 -14.79 -7.37
C GLU A 366 -2.30 -15.81 -6.65
N LYS A 367 -3.57 -15.46 -6.42
CA LYS A 367 -4.52 -16.28 -5.67
C LYS A 367 -5.58 -16.90 -6.56
N VAL A 368 -5.82 -18.19 -6.34
CA VAL A 368 -7.06 -18.86 -6.72
C VAL A 368 -8.13 -18.43 -5.72
N ARG A 369 -9.14 -17.69 -6.21
CA ARG A 369 -10.24 -17.15 -5.40
C ARG A 369 -11.34 -18.17 -5.20
N TRP A 370 -11.58 -18.99 -6.22
CA TRP A 370 -12.54 -20.09 -6.22
C TRP A 370 -12.16 -21.09 -7.31
N GLU A 371 -12.38 -22.37 -7.07
CA GLU A 371 -12.20 -23.43 -8.06
C GLU A 371 -13.22 -24.53 -7.80
N HIS A 372 -13.83 -25.04 -8.87
CA HIS A 372 -14.83 -26.07 -8.78
C HIS A 372 -14.81 -26.98 -10.00
N ARG A 373 -15.23 -28.23 -9.79
CA ARG A 373 -15.43 -29.22 -10.83
C ARG A 373 -16.94 -29.50 -10.96
N PHE A 374 -17.47 -29.19 -12.13
CA PHE A 374 -18.87 -29.40 -12.49
C PHE A 374 -19.14 -30.81 -12.99
N ASP A 375 -20.42 -31.19 -13.04
CA ASP A 375 -20.87 -32.46 -13.61
C ASP A 375 -21.00 -32.43 -15.14
N TYR A 376 -20.97 -31.22 -15.72
CA TYR A 376 -21.06 -30.95 -17.15
C TYR A 376 -19.77 -30.31 -17.69
N ALA A 377 -19.54 -30.48 -18.98
CA ALA A 377 -18.39 -29.91 -19.69
C ALA A 377 -18.69 -28.46 -20.12
N ILE A 378 -17.83 -27.52 -19.73
CA ILE A 378 -17.93 -26.11 -20.05
C ILE A 378 -17.23 -25.83 -21.38
N THR A 379 -17.91 -25.16 -22.29
CA THR A 379 -17.37 -24.71 -23.57
C THR A 379 -16.96 -23.24 -23.53
N HIS A 380 -17.79 -22.39 -22.94
CA HIS A 380 -17.57 -20.95 -22.84
C HIS A 380 -17.90 -20.45 -21.44
N ALA A 381 -17.24 -19.37 -21.05
CA ALA A 381 -17.53 -18.67 -19.81
C ALA A 381 -17.50 -17.16 -20.04
N ALA A 382 -18.28 -16.42 -19.26
CA ALA A 382 -18.31 -14.97 -19.31
C ALA A 382 -18.46 -14.37 -17.90
N LEU A 383 -17.81 -13.21 -17.70
CA LEU A 383 -17.95 -12.37 -16.53
C LEU A 383 -18.64 -11.07 -16.94
N ASN A 384 -19.60 -10.61 -16.14
CA ASN A 384 -20.24 -9.34 -16.41
C ASN A 384 -19.36 -8.15 -16.00
N SER A 385 -19.73 -6.96 -16.45
CA SER A 385 -18.94 -5.74 -16.18
C SER A 385 -18.89 -5.35 -14.70
N LYS A 386 -19.92 -5.70 -13.91
CA LYS A 386 -19.97 -5.44 -12.45
C LYS A 386 -19.17 -6.42 -11.61
N TYR A 387 -18.71 -7.54 -12.16
CA TYR A 387 -18.02 -8.59 -11.43
C TYR A 387 -18.87 -9.21 -10.29
N ASP A 388 -20.17 -9.40 -10.54
CA ASP A 388 -21.12 -10.02 -9.59
C ASP A 388 -21.96 -11.14 -10.23
N ARG A 389 -21.70 -11.45 -11.51
CA ARG A 389 -22.33 -12.53 -12.27
C ARG A 389 -21.32 -13.29 -13.12
N VAL A 390 -21.48 -14.61 -13.18
CA VAL A 390 -20.73 -15.50 -14.07
C VAL A 390 -21.73 -16.33 -14.87
N ALA A 391 -21.43 -16.55 -16.14
CA ALA A 391 -22.17 -17.48 -16.97
C ALA A 391 -21.24 -18.57 -17.52
N PHE A 392 -21.73 -19.80 -17.55
CA PHE A 392 -21.07 -20.93 -18.18
C PHE A 392 -22.01 -21.54 -19.21
N LEU A 393 -21.52 -21.77 -20.42
CA LEU A 393 -22.22 -22.51 -21.45
C LEU A 393 -21.68 -23.93 -21.48
N ASP A 394 -22.55 -24.91 -21.27
CA ASP A 394 -22.16 -26.32 -21.32
C ASP A 394 -22.12 -26.88 -22.76
N ALA A 395 -21.60 -28.10 -22.91
CA ALA A 395 -21.55 -28.81 -24.19
C ALA A 395 -22.92 -29.32 -24.67
N ASN A 396 -23.94 -29.35 -23.80
CA ASN A 396 -25.32 -29.71 -24.13
C ASN A 396 -26.18 -28.48 -24.46
N HIS A 397 -25.55 -27.34 -24.76
CA HIS A 397 -26.20 -26.06 -25.07
C HIS A 397 -27.07 -25.49 -23.94
N THR A 398 -26.69 -25.70 -22.68
CA THR A 398 -27.35 -25.15 -21.50
C THR A 398 -26.50 -24.02 -20.91
N LEU A 399 -27.13 -22.87 -20.70
CA LEU A 399 -26.53 -21.70 -20.07
C LEU A 399 -26.80 -21.71 -18.56
N HIS A 400 -25.73 -21.83 -17.78
CA HIS A 400 -25.77 -21.80 -16.32
C HIS A 400 -25.33 -20.43 -15.79
N LEU A 401 -26.14 -19.81 -14.95
CA LEU A 401 -25.92 -18.46 -14.44
C LEU A 401 -25.70 -18.47 -12.93
N PHE A 402 -24.60 -17.87 -12.52
CA PHE A 402 -24.14 -17.82 -11.14
C PHE A 402 -24.06 -16.39 -10.64
N THR A 403 -24.41 -16.21 -9.37
CA THR A 403 -24.08 -15.02 -8.61
C THR A 403 -22.63 -15.15 -8.11
N LEU A 404 -21.83 -14.10 -8.28
CA LEU A 404 -20.45 -14.03 -7.81
C LEU A 404 -20.37 -13.07 -6.61
N ASN A 405 -19.92 -13.59 -5.47
CA ASN A 405 -19.62 -12.77 -4.30
C ASN A 405 -18.13 -12.89 -3.96
N ASP A 406 -17.36 -11.90 -4.40
CA ASP A 406 -15.93 -11.78 -4.13
C ASP A 406 -15.60 -10.30 -3.85
N PRO A 407 -15.88 -9.80 -2.64
CA PRO A 407 -15.88 -8.37 -2.35
C PRO A 407 -14.48 -7.77 -2.21
N HIS A 408 -13.46 -8.60 -1.94
CA HIS A 408 -12.09 -8.15 -1.65
C HIS A 408 -11.04 -9.00 -2.39
N PRO A 409 -11.07 -9.05 -3.73
CA PRO A 409 -10.21 -9.95 -4.49
C PRO A 409 -8.72 -9.53 -4.46
N GLU A 410 -8.45 -8.22 -4.38
CA GLU A 410 -7.11 -7.65 -4.17
C GLU A 410 -6.55 -7.88 -2.76
N ALA A 411 -7.37 -8.30 -1.80
CA ALA A 411 -6.92 -8.53 -0.44
C ALA A 411 -6.33 -9.93 -0.26
N SER A 412 -5.12 -9.98 0.31
CA SER A 412 -4.51 -11.21 0.79
C SER A 412 -3.41 -10.91 1.81
N PHE A 413 -3.03 -11.91 2.62
CA PHE A 413 -1.91 -11.73 3.56
C PHE A 413 -0.61 -11.36 2.84
N LYS A 414 -0.36 -11.96 1.66
CA LYS A 414 0.78 -11.64 0.79
C LYS A 414 0.72 -10.20 0.27
N ALA A 415 -0.48 -9.67 -0.02
CA ALA A 415 -0.64 -8.28 -0.46
C ALA A 415 -0.31 -7.26 0.64
N MET A 416 -0.64 -7.58 1.89
CA MET A 416 -0.48 -6.65 3.01
C MET A 416 0.92 -6.70 3.63
N PHE A 417 1.56 -7.87 3.64
CA PHE A 417 2.83 -8.11 4.35
C PHE A 417 3.93 -8.75 3.50
N GLY A 418 3.61 -9.20 2.29
CA GLY A 418 4.55 -9.80 1.34
C GLY A 418 4.92 -8.83 0.21
N LYS A 419 5.95 -9.20 -0.56
CA LYS A 419 6.29 -8.49 -1.79
C LYS A 419 5.36 -8.97 -2.90
N LEU A 420 4.80 -8.03 -3.63
CA LEU A 420 4.02 -8.32 -4.84
C LEU A 420 4.73 -7.73 -6.05
N TRP A 421 4.56 -8.42 -7.18
CA TRP A 421 4.98 -7.92 -8.47
C TRP A 421 3.84 -7.08 -9.03
N TYR A 422 3.97 -5.75 -9.00
CA TYR A 422 3.00 -4.84 -9.60
C TYR A 422 3.30 -4.60 -11.08
N GLU A 423 2.28 -4.27 -11.86
CA GLU A 423 2.45 -3.92 -13.27
C GLU A 423 3.46 -2.78 -13.46
N GLY A 424 4.32 -2.90 -14.47
CA GLY A 424 5.41 -1.95 -14.73
C GLY A 424 6.64 -2.09 -13.83
N SER A 425 6.58 -2.88 -12.75
CA SER A 425 7.74 -3.16 -11.91
C SER A 425 8.62 -4.26 -12.48
N ASP A 426 9.93 -4.14 -12.28
CA ASP A 426 10.97 -5.09 -12.67
C ASP A 426 11.22 -6.20 -11.63
N ARG A 427 10.66 -6.04 -10.43
CA ARG A 427 10.83 -6.95 -9.29
C ARG A 427 9.68 -6.80 -8.29
N PRO A 428 9.46 -7.80 -7.41
CA PRO A 428 8.51 -7.69 -6.32
C PRO A 428 8.88 -6.58 -5.32
N LYS A 429 7.92 -5.72 -4.97
CA LYS A 429 8.11 -4.57 -4.07
C LYS A 429 7.06 -4.55 -2.96
N TYR A 430 7.36 -3.84 -1.88
CA TYR A 430 6.37 -3.40 -0.89
C TYR A 430 5.98 -1.98 -1.27
N GLU A 431 4.71 -1.77 -1.60
CA GLU A 431 4.26 -0.45 -2.06
C GLU A 431 2.85 -0.17 -1.53
N TRP A 432 2.66 1.06 -1.05
CA TRP A 432 1.36 1.58 -0.66
C TRP A 432 0.95 2.68 -1.63
N GLN A 433 -0.12 2.43 -2.37
CA GLN A 433 -0.78 3.35 -3.27
C GLN A 433 -2.23 2.90 -3.41
N SER A 434 -3.13 3.55 -2.70
CA SER A 434 -4.54 3.17 -2.63
C SER A 434 -5.40 3.71 -3.77
N THR A 435 -4.93 4.76 -4.46
CA THR A 435 -5.63 5.41 -5.57
C THR A 435 -4.72 5.59 -6.79
N GLY A 436 -5.33 5.59 -7.97
CA GLY A 436 -4.65 5.83 -9.24
C GLY A 436 -5.53 6.61 -10.21
N GLY A 437 -4.91 7.21 -11.23
CA GLY A 437 -5.59 8.07 -12.19
C GLY A 437 -6.33 7.35 -13.33
N SER A 438 -6.55 6.04 -13.24
CA SER A 438 -7.17 5.23 -14.29
C SER A 438 -8.06 4.14 -13.73
N ASP A 439 -9.13 3.77 -14.42
CA ASP A 439 -10.03 2.68 -14.01
C ASP A 439 -9.38 1.29 -14.00
N THR A 440 -8.25 1.12 -14.72
CA THR A 440 -7.47 -0.12 -14.77
C THR A 440 -6.38 -0.18 -13.69
N PHE A 441 -6.41 0.73 -12.73
CA PHE A 441 -5.40 0.86 -11.69
C PHE A 441 -5.31 -0.40 -10.83
N GLU A 442 -4.08 -0.82 -10.53
CA GLU A 442 -3.78 -1.93 -9.65
C GLU A 442 -3.52 -1.40 -8.23
N PRO A 443 -4.43 -1.61 -7.25
CA PRO A 443 -4.26 -1.09 -5.90
C PRO A 443 -3.09 -1.75 -5.19
N LYS A 444 -2.22 -0.92 -4.60
CA LYS A 444 -1.04 -1.36 -3.85
C LYS A 444 -1.29 -1.16 -2.36
N LEU A 445 -1.54 -2.25 -1.64
CA LEU A 445 -2.05 -2.22 -0.27
C LEU A 445 -1.06 -2.71 0.79
N SER A 446 0.25 -2.71 0.49
CA SER A 446 1.25 -3.21 1.44
C SER A 446 1.36 -2.31 2.66
N LEU A 447 1.15 -2.86 3.86
CA LEU A 447 1.27 -2.14 5.14
C LEU A 447 2.72 -2.02 5.62
N VAL A 448 3.65 -2.79 5.04
CA VAL A 448 5.07 -2.81 5.45
C VAL A 448 5.74 -1.44 5.42
N PRO A 449 5.62 -0.61 4.35
CA PRO A 449 6.18 0.72 4.33
C PRO A 449 5.61 1.62 5.42
N LEU A 450 4.34 1.43 5.78
CA LEU A 450 3.68 2.22 6.83
C LEU A 450 4.17 1.84 8.23
N VAL A 451 4.38 0.54 8.47
CA VAL A 451 5.01 0.02 9.70
C VAL A 451 6.43 0.55 9.85
N ILE A 452 7.23 0.46 8.77
CA ILE A 452 8.61 0.98 8.75
C ILE A 452 8.61 2.48 8.98
N GLY A 453 7.70 3.23 8.35
CA GLY A 453 7.54 4.66 8.59
C GLY A 453 7.23 4.98 10.04
N THR A 454 6.32 4.25 10.69
CA THR A 454 6.02 4.42 12.13
C THR A 454 7.26 4.17 13.00
N LEU A 455 8.01 3.10 12.72
CA LEU A 455 9.23 2.78 13.46
C LEU A 455 10.33 3.82 13.21
N LYS A 456 10.51 4.28 11.97
CA LYS A 456 11.48 5.30 11.55
C LYS A 456 11.24 6.62 12.28
N GLY A 457 10.00 7.12 12.26
CA GLY A 457 9.64 8.37 12.94
C GLY A 457 9.83 8.27 14.45
N THR A 458 9.39 7.16 15.04
CA THR A 458 9.57 6.87 16.47
C THR A 458 11.05 6.82 16.85
N LEU A 459 11.88 6.12 16.07
CA LEU A 459 13.31 5.99 16.30
C LEU A 459 13.99 7.36 16.31
N TYR A 460 13.75 8.19 15.30
CA TYR A 460 14.35 9.52 15.23
C TYR A 460 13.85 10.44 16.34
N ALA A 461 12.56 10.41 16.68
CA ALA A 461 12.03 11.19 17.79
C ALA A 461 12.68 10.80 19.13
N MET A 462 12.83 9.50 19.40
CA MET A 462 13.45 9.02 20.63
C MET A 462 14.96 9.29 20.67
N LEU A 463 15.65 9.23 19.53
CA LEU A 463 17.07 9.59 19.44
C LEU A 463 17.33 11.02 19.92
N PHE A 464 16.43 11.96 19.63
CA PHE A 464 16.50 13.34 20.13
C PHE A 464 15.94 13.48 21.55
N ALA A 465 14.77 12.91 21.84
CA ALA A 465 14.06 13.16 23.09
C ALA A 465 14.73 12.52 24.31
N VAL A 466 15.19 11.27 24.18
CA VAL A 466 15.73 10.49 25.30
C VAL A 466 16.95 11.13 25.95
N PRO A 467 18.05 11.44 25.23
CA PRO A 467 19.24 12.00 25.86
C PRO A 467 18.92 13.34 26.52
N ILE A 468 18.16 14.21 25.85
CA ILE A 468 17.82 15.54 26.36
C ILE A 468 16.94 15.44 27.62
N ALA A 469 15.86 14.67 27.56
CA ALA A 469 14.92 14.56 28.66
C ALA A 469 15.53 13.89 29.90
N LEU A 470 16.30 12.81 29.72
CA LEU A 470 16.94 12.11 30.84
C LEU A 470 18.06 12.93 31.48
N LEU A 471 18.92 13.58 30.68
CA LEU A 471 19.97 14.43 31.22
C LEU A 471 19.38 15.66 31.93
N ALA A 472 18.32 16.26 31.37
CA ALA A 472 17.62 17.36 32.02
C ALA A 472 16.95 16.93 33.34
N ALA A 473 16.31 15.75 33.38
CA ALA A 473 15.68 15.20 34.59
C ALA A 473 16.73 14.86 35.66
N LEU A 474 17.86 14.27 35.26
CA LEU A 474 18.99 14.00 36.15
C LEU A 474 19.60 15.29 36.69
N TYR A 475 19.81 16.29 35.83
CA TYR A 475 20.32 17.59 36.25
C TYR A 475 19.38 18.29 37.23
N THR A 476 18.08 18.31 36.94
CA THR A 476 17.08 19.01 37.76
C THR A 476 16.89 18.38 39.14
N SER A 477 16.92 17.05 39.23
CA SER A 477 16.77 16.32 40.50
C SER A 477 18.09 16.23 41.30
N GLN A 478 19.19 16.09 40.57
CA GLN A 478 20.62 16.02 40.89
C GLN A 478 21.28 17.26 41.48
N PHE A 479 21.29 18.26 40.62
CA PHE A 479 22.33 19.27 40.55
C PHE A 479 21.76 20.67 40.71
N ALA A 480 20.57 20.93 40.15
CA ALA A 480 19.88 22.20 40.21
C ALA A 480 19.49 22.61 41.64
N HIS A 481 19.44 23.93 41.87
CA HIS A 481 18.95 24.50 43.12
C HIS A 481 17.43 24.24 43.28
N PRO A 482 16.91 23.97 44.50
CA PRO A 482 15.50 23.64 44.73
C PRO A 482 14.48 24.62 44.11
N HIS A 483 14.82 25.91 44.06
CA HIS A 483 14.00 26.94 43.42
C HIS A 483 13.72 26.66 41.93
N PHE A 484 14.71 26.19 41.18
CA PHE A 484 14.53 25.91 39.75
C PHE A 484 13.71 24.65 39.51
N ARG A 485 13.78 23.67 40.41
CA ARG A 485 12.95 22.47 40.34
C ARG A 485 11.46 22.80 40.38
N VAL A 486 11.06 23.77 41.22
CA VAL A 486 9.67 24.26 41.33
C VAL A 486 9.20 24.96 40.05
N ILE A 487 10.12 25.47 39.22
CA ILE A 487 9.81 26.17 37.95
C ILE A 487 9.83 25.21 36.76
N PHE A 488 10.88 24.40 36.62
CA PHE A 488 11.08 23.55 35.45
C PHE A 488 9.95 22.53 35.28
N LYS A 489 9.48 21.92 36.38
CA LYS A 489 8.43 20.91 36.30
C LYS A 489 7.11 21.47 35.71
N PRO A 490 6.52 22.56 36.25
CA PRO A 490 5.35 23.18 35.63
C PRO A 490 5.56 23.63 34.18
N VAL A 491 6.73 24.19 33.84
CA VAL A 491 7.01 24.62 32.46
C VAL A 491 6.99 23.43 31.49
N MET A 492 7.58 22.30 31.88
CA MET A 492 7.54 21.08 31.06
C MET A 492 6.13 20.52 30.95
N GLU A 493 5.34 20.54 32.03
CA GLU A 493 3.93 20.11 31.99
C GLU A 493 3.08 21.00 31.07
N ILE A 494 3.28 22.32 31.09
CA ILE A 494 2.64 23.24 30.14
C ILE A 494 3.09 22.92 28.71
N MET A 495 4.39 22.67 28.48
CA MET A 495 4.90 22.31 27.17
C MET A 495 4.28 21.00 26.62
N ALA A 496 3.93 20.04 27.48
CA ALA A 496 3.25 18.80 27.09
C ALA A 496 1.81 19.01 26.58
N SER A 497 1.18 20.13 26.98
CA SER A 497 -0.19 20.50 26.61
C SER A 497 -0.32 21.14 25.23
N LEU A 498 0.80 21.46 24.57
CA LEU A 498 0.79 22.08 23.24
C LEU A 498 0.09 21.19 22.21
N PRO A 499 -0.87 21.72 21.41
CA PRO A 499 -1.55 20.94 20.38
C PRO A 499 -0.58 20.43 19.31
N SER A 500 -0.59 19.12 19.05
CA SER A 500 0.32 18.50 18.07
C SER A 500 0.09 18.99 16.64
N VAL A 501 -1.14 19.39 16.29
CA VAL A 501 -1.47 20.00 14.99
C VAL A 501 -0.70 21.31 14.78
N VAL A 502 -0.64 22.17 15.80
CA VAL A 502 0.08 23.45 15.74
C VAL A 502 1.56 23.20 15.56
N LEU A 503 2.12 22.24 16.29
CA LEU A 503 3.54 21.87 16.16
C LEU A 503 3.84 21.23 14.80
N GLY A 504 2.96 20.40 14.26
CA GLY A 504 3.08 19.82 12.93
C GLY A 504 3.07 20.89 11.83
N PHE A 505 2.17 21.87 11.96
CA PHE A 505 2.10 23.01 11.05
C PHE A 505 3.36 23.88 11.11
N LEU A 506 3.83 24.23 12.33
CA LEU A 506 5.09 24.96 12.51
C LEU A 506 6.29 24.17 11.98
N ALA A 507 6.29 22.84 12.16
CA ALA A 507 7.34 21.99 11.64
C ALA A 507 7.38 22.01 10.10
N ALA A 508 6.21 21.98 9.46
CA ALA A 508 6.11 21.97 8.00
C ALA A 508 6.40 23.34 7.34
N LEU A 509 5.90 24.44 7.93
CA LEU A 509 6.00 25.77 7.31
C LEU A 509 7.20 26.60 7.75
N TRP A 510 7.72 26.36 8.95
CA TRP A 510 8.82 27.15 9.50
C TRP A 510 10.08 26.31 9.72
N LEU A 511 9.97 25.16 10.38
CA LEU A 511 11.15 24.35 10.72
C LEU A 511 11.76 23.66 9.49
N ALA A 512 10.94 23.06 8.61
CA ALA A 512 11.43 22.33 7.44
C ALA A 512 12.22 23.24 6.47
N PRO A 513 11.72 24.43 6.06
CA PRO A 513 12.51 25.35 5.26
C PRO A 513 13.76 25.87 5.97
N LEU A 514 13.67 26.07 7.30
CA LEU A 514 14.80 26.55 8.09
C LEU A 514 15.95 25.52 8.17
N ILE A 515 15.62 24.24 8.29
CA ILE A 515 16.58 23.13 8.37
C ILE A 515 17.18 22.83 7.00
N GLU A 516 16.38 22.93 5.93
CA GLU A 516 16.77 22.56 4.56
C GLU A 516 18.10 23.21 4.12
N ASP A 517 18.23 24.52 4.29
CA ASP A 517 19.42 25.26 3.87
C ASP A 517 20.53 25.31 4.94
N ARG A 518 20.35 24.60 6.07
CA ARG A 518 21.21 24.72 7.26
C ARG A 518 21.64 23.38 7.84
N VAL A 519 21.53 22.29 7.09
CA VAL A 519 21.95 20.96 7.54
C VAL A 519 23.42 20.94 8.03
N PRO A 520 24.40 21.55 7.34
CA PRO A 520 25.78 21.61 7.84
C PRO A 520 25.92 22.29 9.21
N ALA A 521 25.10 23.32 9.47
CA ALA A 521 25.08 23.99 10.78
C ALA A 521 24.58 23.05 11.89
N ILE A 522 23.57 22.24 11.60
CA ILE A 522 23.00 21.28 12.57
C ILE A 522 24.00 20.16 12.89
N LEU A 523 24.71 19.65 11.87
CA LEU A 523 25.79 18.68 12.08
C LEU A 523 26.90 19.27 12.96
N LEU A 524 27.27 20.53 12.71
CA LEU A 524 28.25 21.24 13.52
C LEU A 524 27.77 21.43 14.96
N MET A 525 26.49 21.75 15.17
CA MET A 525 25.90 21.86 16.52
C MET A 525 25.96 20.54 17.27
N ALA A 526 25.63 19.42 16.62
CA ALA A 526 25.64 18.10 17.25
C ALA A 526 27.01 17.70 17.83
N VAL A 527 28.09 18.25 17.28
CA VAL A 527 29.47 17.99 17.74
C VAL A 527 29.99 19.12 18.64
N LEU A 528 29.90 20.37 18.18
CA LEU A 528 30.56 21.50 18.85
C LEU A 528 29.87 21.90 20.15
N VAL A 529 28.55 21.81 20.23
CA VAL A 529 27.82 22.20 21.44
C VAL A 529 28.18 21.31 22.63
N PRO A 530 28.19 19.96 22.53
CA PRO A 530 28.74 19.10 23.58
C PRO A 530 30.20 19.41 23.92
N LEU A 531 31.06 19.69 22.93
CA LEU A 531 32.47 20.02 23.18
C LEU A 531 32.63 21.33 23.94
N VAL A 532 31.84 22.35 23.61
CA VAL A 532 31.81 23.63 24.35
C VAL A 532 31.30 23.40 25.77
N ALA A 533 30.31 22.54 25.98
CA ALA A 533 29.85 22.17 27.32
C ALA A 533 30.94 21.48 28.16
N LEU A 534 31.68 20.54 27.55
CA LEU A 534 32.79 19.85 28.21
C LEU A 534 33.94 20.82 28.51
N GLY A 535 34.30 21.67 27.56
CA GLY A 535 35.32 22.71 27.72
C GLY A 535 34.94 23.71 28.81
N PHE A 536 33.67 24.15 28.84
CA PHE A 536 33.14 24.97 29.92
C PHE A 536 33.25 24.25 31.26
N GLY A 537 32.87 22.97 31.34
CA GLY A 537 32.99 22.19 32.57
C GLY A 537 34.43 22.13 33.10
N GLN A 538 35.41 21.94 32.22
CA GLN A 538 36.84 21.95 32.60
C GLN A 538 37.32 23.35 33.01
N ALA A 539 37.00 24.38 32.24
CA ALA A 539 37.37 25.76 32.56
C ALA A 539 36.74 26.21 33.88
N TRP A 540 35.46 25.87 34.07
CA TRP A 540 34.74 26.08 35.31
C TRP A 540 35.43 25.35 36.45
N ALA A 541 35.85 24.09 36.27
CA ALA A 541 36.56 23.28 37.27
C ALA A 541 38.00 23.75 37.57
N ALA A 542 38.63 24.53 36.69
CA ALA A 542 39.94 25.14 36.90
C ALA A 542 39.87 26.56 37.52
N LEU A 543 38.71 27.23 37.45
CA LEU A 543 38.55 28.62 37.89
C LEU A 543 38.81 28.80 39.41
N PRO A 544 39.59 29.80 39.86
CA PRO A 544 39.81 30.03 41.30
C PRO A 544 38.50 30.22 42.08
N VAL A 545 38.47 29.78 43.35
CA VAL A 545 37.28 29.83 44.21
C VAL A 545 36.69 31.25 44.34
N GLN A 546 37.53 32.29 44.27
CA GLN A 546 37.12 33.70 44.33
C GLN A 546 36.07 34.07 43.28
N TYR A 547 36.15 33.48 42.07
CA TYR A 547 35.23 33.75 40.97
C TYR A 547 34.00 32.84 40.98
N ARG A 548 34.06 31.68 41.65
CA ARG A 548 32.93 30.76 41.80
C ARG A 548 32.07 31.04 43.04
N ALA A 549 32.69 31.54 44.11
CA ALA A 549 32.04 31.85 45.38
C ALA A 549 30.77 32.72 45.28
N PRO A 550 30.67 33.75 44.41
CA PRO A 550 29.44 34.55 44.31
C PRO A 550 28.26 33.76 43.71
N ILE A 551 28.50 32.65 43.03
CA ILE A 551 27.47 31.88 42.32
C ILE A 551 27.05 30.72 43.21
N ARG A 552 25.77 30.72 43.59
CA ARG A 552 25.20 29.68 44.46
C ARG A 552 25.27 28.32 43.76
N PRO A 553 25.60 27.23 44.50
CA PRO A 553 25.57 25.89 43.93
C PRO A 553 24.21 25.58 43.29
N GLY A 554 24.22 25.10 42.05
CA GLY A 554 23.02 24.83 41.25
C GLY A 554 22.60 25.96 40.30
N PHE A 555 23.26 27.12 40.31
CA PHE A 555 23.05 28.24 39.37
C PHE A 555 24.03 28.23 38.18
N GLU A 556 24.94 27.25 38.08
CA GLU A 556 26.02 27.20 37.10
C GLU A 556 25.50 27.17 35.65
N PHE A 557 24.31 26.58 35.42
CA PHE A 557 23.69 26.56 34.10
C PHE A 557 23.37 27.96 33.54
N LEU A 558 23.14 28.97 34.40
CA LEU A 558 22.89 30.34 33.96
C LEU A 558 24.15 31.01 33.42
N VAL A 559 25.33 30.62 33.92
CA VAL A 559 26.61 31.08 33.38
C VAL A 559 26.91 30.38 32.07
N PHE A 560 26.56 29.09 31.97
CA PHE A 560 26.71 28.33 30.75
C PHE A 560 25.75 28.80 29.65
N LEU A 561 24.56 29.28 29.99
CA LEU A 561 23.51 29.62 29.01
C LEU A 561 23.94 30.65 27.95
N PRO A 562 24.55 31.81 28.28
CA PRO A 562 25.09 32.72 27.28
C PRO A 562 26.14 32.08 26.37
N LEU A 563 27.03 31.26 26.94
CA LEU A 563 28.06 30.56 26.17
C LEU A 563 27.45 29.51 25.23
N PHE A 564 26.43 28.79 25.68
CA PHE A 564 25.66 27.86 24.87
C PHE A 564 24.97 28.57 23.70
N LEU A 565 24.27 29.67 23.97
CA LEU A 565 23.60 30.46 22.93
C LEU A 565 24.62 31.04 21.92
N ALA A 566 25.77 31.52 22.40
CA ALA A 566 26.86 31.97 21.54
C ALA A 566 27.45 30.84 20.69
N ALA A 567 27.59 29.64 21.24
CA ALA A 567 28.07 28.47 20.51
C ALA A 567 27.07 28.02 19.43
N VAL A 568 25.78 27.98 19.75
CA VAL A 568 24.71 27.68 18.77
C VAL A 568 24.70 28.74 17.67
N TRP A 569 24.76 30.03 18.02
CA TRP A 569 24.83 31.11 17.05
C TRP A 569 26.09 31.01 16.17
N ALA A 570 27.26 30.71 16.76
CA ALA A 570 28.49 30.50 16.02
C ALA A 570 28.38 29.31 15.05
N CYS A 571 27.82 28.17 15.47
CA CYS A 571 27.55 27.04 14.58
C CYS A 571 26.63 27.42 13.42
N TRP A 572 25.60 28.22 13.71
CA TRP A 572 24.64 28.70 12.71
C TRP A 572 25.33 29.54 11.62
N GLN A 573 26.25 30.41 12.01
CA GLN A 573 27.00 31.27 11.10
C GLN A 573 28.13 30.52 10.37
N LEU A 574 28.75 29.55 11.02
CA LEU A 574 29.83 28.73 10.44
C LEU A 574 29.31 27.65 9.49
N GLY A 575 28.05 27.23 9.58
CA GLY A 575 27.46 26.20 8.71
C GLY A 575 27.63 26.48 7.21
N PRO A 576 27.24 27.65 6.69
CA PRO A 576 27.46 27.99 5.27
C PRO A 576 28.95 28.05 4.88
N ALA A 577 29.85 28.40 5.81
CA ALA A 577 31.28 28.36 5.54
C ALA A 577 31.79 26.92 5.44
N LEU A 578 31.30 26.03 6.31
CA LEU A 578 31.58 24.60 6.26
C LEU A 578 31.09 23.98 4.96
N GLU A 579 29.90 24.38 4.50
CA GLU A 579 29.30 23.92 3.25
C GLU A 579 30.14 24.25 2.03
N ARG A 580 30.67 25.48 1.97
CA ARG A 580 31.58 25.91 0.91
C ARG A 580 32.89 25.15 0.85
N VAL A 581 33.32 24.55 1.97
CA VAL A 581 34.59 23.83 2.07
C VAL A 581 34.40 22.33 1.83
N LEU A 582 33.37 21.73 2.42
CA LEU A 582 33.20 20.27 2.47
C LEU A 582 32.16 19.71 1.48
N PHE A 583 31.14 20.49 1.11
CA PHE A 583 29.97 20.02 0.37
C PHE A 583 29.86 20.71 -0.99
N VAL A 584 30.91 20.58 -1.81
CA VAL A 584 30.99 21.17 -3.15
C VAL A 584 30.62 20.13 -4.20
N VAL A 585 29.73 20.51 -5.11
CA VAL A 585 29.28 19.72 -6.26
C VAL A 585 29.72 20.40 -7.55
N THR A 586 30.29 19.64 -8.46
CA THR A 586 30.57 20.09 -9.83
C THR A 586 29.49 19.56 -10.76
N ASP A 587 28.72 20.45 -11.37
CA ASP A 587 27.70 20.09 -12.33
C ASP A 587 28.34 19.48 -13.61
N PRO A 588 28.04 18.22 -13.97
CA PRO A 588 28.60 17.56 -15.15
C PRO A 588 28.27 18.26 -16.47
N ALA A 589 27.16 18.99 -16.54
CA ALA A 589 26.70 19.65 -17.77
C ALA A 589 27.32 21.04 -17.97
N THR A 590 27.58 21.77 -16.88
CA THR A 590 28.04 23.17 -16.93
C THR A 590 29.47 23.38 -16.45
N GLY A 591 30.09 22.38 -15.81
CA GLY A 591 31.43 22.45 -15.22
C GLY A 591 31.54 23.43 -14.04
N ARG A 592 30.44 24.02 -13.60
CA ARG A 592 30.40 24.97 -12.48
C ARG A 592 30.35 24.23 -11.16
N SER A 593 31.15 24.69 -10.21
CA SER A 593 31.14 24.17 -8.84
C SER A 593 30.21 25.01 -7.97
N THR A 594 29.22 24.37 -7.35
CA THR A 594 28.27 24.98 -6.42
C THR A 594 28.35 24.26 -5.09
N ALA A 595 28.43 25.03 -4.00
CA ALA A 595 28.38 24.49 -2.65
C ALA A 595 26.91 24.43 -2.20
N ASP A 596 26.31 23.24 -2.26
CA ASP A 596 24.95 22.98 -1.82
C ASP A 596 24.86 21.53 -1.31
N PHE A 597 24.61 21.38 0.00
CA PHE A 597 24.48 20.08 0.65
C PHE A 597 23.36 19.23 0.03
N ARG A 598 22.28 19.87 -0.44
CA ARG A 598 21.11 19.18 -1.00
C ARG A 598 21.41 18.54 -2.34
N LEU A 599 22.33 19.13 -3.11
CA LEU A 599 22.82 18.57 -4.36
C LEU A 599 23.96 17.58 -4.11
N TRP A 600 24.80 17.85 -3.11
CA TRP A 600 25.92 16.98 -2.74
C TRP A 600 25.45 15.63 -2.22
N TRP A 601 24.43 15.62 -1.38
CA TRP A 601 23.95 14.41 -0.70
C TRP A 601 23.50 13.32 -1.69
N PRO A 602 22.59 13.56 -2.66
CA PRO A 602 22.19 12.53 -3.62
C PRO A 602 23.31 12.10 -4.55
N GLN A 603 24.21 13.00 -4.94
CA GLN A 603 25.34 12.64 -5.81
C GLN A 603 26.36 11.74 -5.11
N PHE A 604 26.64 12.00 -3.82
CA PHE A 604 27.61 11.22 -3.06
C PHE A 604 27.03 9.92 -2.50
N THR A 605 25.80 9.96 -1.99
CA THR A 605 25.17 8.81 -1.30
C THR A 605 24.23 8.00 -2.18
N GLY A 606 23.75 8.57 -3.29
CA GLY A 606 22.68 7.99 -4.10
C GLY A 606 21.29 8.06 -3.46
N ALA A 607 21.14 8.71 -2.29
CA ALA A 607 19.89 8.79 -1.56
C ALA A 607 19.21 10.16 -1.73
N ASP A 608 17.87 10.16 -1.79
CA ASP A 608 17.10 11.38 -2.02
C ASP A 608 17.22 12.38 -0.85
N PHE A 609 17.10 13.66 -1.16
CA PHE A 609 16.98 14.73 -0.18
C PHE A 609 15.63 15.44 -0.37
N GLN A 610 14.79 15.43 0.66
CA GLN A 610 13.49 16.09 0.66
C GLN A 610 13.44 17.16 1.75
N GLN A 611 12.80 18.30 1.48
CA GLN A 611 12.62 19.37 2.47
C GLN A 611 11.82 18.88 3.68
N ARG A 612 10.71 18.18 3.43
CA ARG A 612 9.88 17.53 4.45
C ARG A 612 10.39 16.11 4.66
N ASN A 613 11.10 15.88 5.75
CA ASN A 613 11.84 14.64 5.97
C ASN A 613 11.79 14.15 7.42
N SER A 614 12.46 13.02 7.65
CA SER A 614 12.48 12.35 8.95
C SER A 614 13.27 13.11 10.02
N LEU A 615 14.25 13.92 9.65
CA LEU A 615 14.97 14.82 10.58
C LEU A 615 14.01 15.84 11.21
N VAL A 616 13.25 16.55 10.37
CA VAL A 616 12.28 17.57 10.81
C VAL A 616 11.27 16.94 11.78
N VAL A 617 10.78 15.75 11.44
CA VAL A 617 9.80 15.04 12.25
C VAL A 617 10.42 14.53 13.54
N GLY A 618 11.66 14.05 13.51
CA GLY A 618 12.41 13.68 14.71
C GLY A 618 12.54 14.84 15.70
N PHE A 619 12.83 16.06 15.22
CA PHE A 619 12.86 17.25 16.08
C PHE A 619 11.48 17.63 16.61
N ALA A 620 10.48 17.75 15.74
CA ALA A 620 9.14 18.19 16.14
C ALA A 620 8.44 17.18 17.07
N MET A 621 8.50 15.89 16.74
CA MET A 621 7.97 14.82 17.58
C MET A 621 8.79 14.69 18.86
N GLY A 622 10.13 14.75 18.77
CA GLY A 622 11.01 14.72 19.94
C GLY A 622 10.67 15.82 20.94
N PHE A 623 10.45 17.06 20.47
CA PHE A 623 10.01 18.18 21.30
C PHE A 623 8.72 17.87 22.09
N THR A 624 7.74 17.19 21.49
CA THR A 624 6.52 16.79 22.20
C THR A 624 6.70 15.66 23.21
N VAL A 625 7.68 14.80 23.00
CA VAL A 625 7.95 13.62 23.83
C VAL A 625 8.83 13.96 25.03
N ILE A 626 9.73 14.96 24.90
CA ILE A 626 10.64 15.41 25.96
C ILE A 626 9.91 15.70 27.28
N PRO A 627 8.83 16.50 27.34
CA PRO A 627 8.10 16.76 28.58
C PRO A 627 7.68 15.52 29.35
N ILE A 628 7.19 14.52 28.64
CA ILE A 628 6.61 13.32 29.24
C ILE A 628 7.72 12.45 29.83
N ILE A 629 8.81 12.26 29.08
CA ILE A 629 9.98 11.52 29.58
C ILE A 629 10.59 12.29 30.77
N PHE A 630 10.73 13.62 30.65
CA PHE A 630 11.32 14.45 31.68
C PHE A 630 10.53 14.38 33.00
N THR A 631 9.23 14.65 32.98
CA THR A 631 8.41 14.76 34.19
C THR A 631 8.37 13.43 34.95
N ILE A 632 8.18 12.31 34.25
CA ILE A 632 8.13 10.99 34.88
C ILE A 632 9.52 10.57 35.38
N ALA A 633 10.58 10.84 34.61
CA ALA A 633 11.94 10.50 35.04
C ALA A 633 12.40 11.35 36.23
N GLU A 634 12.07 12.65 36.25
CA GLU A 634 12.37 13.56 37.35
C GLU A 634 11.68 13.10 38.64
N ASP A 635 10.40 12.72 38.56
CA ASP A 635 9.66 12.17 39.69
C ASP A 635 10.29 10.86 40.19
N ALA A 636 10.67 9.96 39.28
CA ALA A 636 11.34 8.72 39.65
C ALA A 636 12.68 8.96 40.38
N LEU A 637 13.48 9.89 39.87
CA LEU A 637 14.80 10.25 40.42
C LEU A 637 14.68 10.96 41.77
N SER A 638 13.66 11.79 41.93
CA SER A 638 13.45 12.58 43.14
C SER A 638 12.76 11.81 44.26
N ASN A 639 12.04 10.73 43.94
CA ASN A 639 11.43 9.84 44.92
C ASN A 639 12.39 8.80 45.51
N VAL A 640 13.65 8.77 45.07
CA VAL A 640 14.69 7.93 45.69
C VAL A 640 14.87 8.35 47.16
N PRO A 641 14.82 7.41 48.14
CA PRO A 641 14.91 7.73 49.56
C PRO A 641 16.12 8.61 49.91
N ALA A 642 15.86 9.68 50.68
CA ALA A 642 16.90 10.61 51.10
C ALA A 642 18.01 9.93 51.93
N THR A 643 17.68 8.86 52.67
CA THR A 643 18.62 8.06 53.45
C THR A 643 19.73 7.45 52.60
N LEU A 644 19.42 6.96 51.39
CA LEU A 644 20.42 6.41 50.46
C LEU A 644 21.34 7.51 49.93
N ARG A 645 20.78 8.70 49.66
CA ARG A 645 21.54 9.87 49.20
C ARG A 645 22.52 10.32 50.28
N SER A 646 22.02 10.55 51.50
CA SER A 646 22.84 11.00 52.62
C SER A 646 23.87 9.96 53.03
N GLY A 647 23.53 8.66 53.00
CA GLY A 647 24.46 7.57 53.29
C GLY A 647 25.62 7.51 52.30
N SER A 648 25.35 7.62 51.00
CA SER A 648 26.40 7.67 49.96
C SER A 648 27.33 8.87 50.15
N LEU A 649 26.78 10.06 50.40
CA LEU A 649 27.56 11.27 50.63
C LEU A 649 28.40 11.19 51.92
N ALA A 650 27.87 10.56 52.98
CA ALA A 650 28.59 10.35 54.24
C ALA A 650 29.80 9.42 54.09
N LEU A 651 29.78 8.50 53.11
CA LEU A 651 30.93 7.65 52.74
C LEU A 651 31.97 8.37 51.86
N GLY A 652 31.84 9.69 51.67
CA GLY A 652 32.76 10.50 50.88
C GLY A 652 32.53 10.44 49.37
N ALA A 653 31.43 9.84 48.91
CA ALA A 653 31.10 9.83 47.48
C ALA A 653 30.71 11.23 47.00
N SER A 654 31.13 11.59 45.77
CA SER A 654 30.72 12.84 45.15
C SER A 654 29.23 12.83 44.76
N ARG A 655 28.64 14.01 44.50
CA ARG A 655 27.27 14.13 43.97
C ARG A 655 27.09 13.36 42.66
N TRP A 656 28.10 13.39 41.78
CA TRP A 656 28.09 12.62 40.52
C TRP A 656 28.16 11.12 40.76
N GLN A 657 29.04 10.66 41.66
CA GLN A 657 29.12 9.24 42.02
C GLN A 657 27.81 8.75 42.66
N THR A 658 27.22 9.54 43.55
CA THR A 658 25.92 9.24 44.19
C THR A 658 24.80 9.19 43.15
N ALA A 659 24.77 10.15 42.21
CA ALA A 659 23.79 10.19 41.12
C ALA A 659 23.88 8.93 40.23
N LEU A 660 25.08 8.57 39.78
CA LEU A 660 25.27 7.45 38.86
C LEU A 660 25.20 6.07 39.52
N ARG A 661 25.71 5.90 40.74
CA ARG A 661 25.84 4.58 41.37
C ARG A 661 24.68 4.21 42.29
N ILE A 662 23.96 5.20 42.82
CA ILE A 662 22.87 4.96 43.78
C ILE A 662 21.53 5.39 43.19
N ILE A 663 21.41 6.65 42.79
CA ILE A 663 20.11 7.22 42.38
C ILE A 663 19.63 6.65 41.05
N LEU A 664 20.48 6.68 40.01
CA LEU A 664 20.11 6.22 38.66
C LEU A 664 19.71 4.72 38.64
N PRO A 665 20.44 3.79 39.29
CA PRO A 665 20.04 2.40 39.38
C PRO A 665 18.74 2.21 40.18
N THR A 666 18.58 2.93 41.30
CA THR A 666 17.37 2.84 42.14
C THR A 666 16.12 3.37 41.42
N ALA A 667 16.27 4.44 40.63
CA ALA A 667 15.18 5.04 39.85
C ALA A 667 14.95 4.36 38.48
N SER A 668 15.75 3.35 38.11
CA SER A 668 15.77 2.76 36.77
C SER A 668 14.41 2.26 36.28
N ALA A 669 13.60 1.65 37.16
CA ALA A 669 12.26 1.20 36.83
C ALA A 669 11.31 2.36 36.46
N GLY A 670 11.44 3.51 37.13
CA GLY A 670 10.66 4.71 36.85
C GLY A 670 11.14 5.42 35.58
N ILE A 671 12.46 5.51 35.36
CA ILE A 671 13.05 6.04 34.12
C ILE A 671 12.62 5.21 32.92
N PHE A 672 12.68 3.88 33.05
CA PHE A 672 12.22 2.99 31.99
C PHE A 672 10.72 3.22 31.71
N SER A 673 9.89 3.37 32.75
CA SER A 673 8.48 3.72 32.57
C SER A 673 8.30 5.05 31.82
N ALA A 674 9.11 6.06 32.12
CA ALA A 674 9.09 7.36 31.43
C ALA A 674 9.39 7.21 29.92
N LEU A 675 10.44 6.46 29.59
CA LEU A 675 10.82 6.19 28.20
C LEU A 675 9.71 5.46 27.43
N MET A 676 9.01 4.55 28.08
CA MET A 676 7.94 3.75 27.47
C MET A 676 6.69 4.57 27.21
N VAL A 677 6.28 5.43 28.15
CA VAL A 677 5.18 6.37 27.92
C VAL A 677 5.52 7.35 26.78
N GLY A 678 6.77 7.82 26.72
CA GLY A 678 7.27 8.64 25.61
C GLY A 678 7.24 7.91 24.26
N LEU A 679 7.73 6.67 24.22
CA LEU A 679 7.72 5.81 23.04
C LEU A 679 6.30 5.55 22.53
N GLY A 680 5.37 5.20 23.42
CA GLY A 680 3.97 4.96 23.05
C GLY A 680 3.30 6.18 22.43
N ARG A 681 3.63 7.38 22.93
CA ARG A 681 3.16 8.64 22.30
C ARG A 681 3.79 8.88 20.93
N ALA A 682 5.10 8.64 20.78
CA ALA A 682 5.78 8.80 19.49
C ALA A 682 5.21 7.86 18.42
N VAL A 683 4.94 6.59 18.77
CA VAL A 683 4.32 5.61 17.88
C VAL A 683 2.93 6.03 17.42
N GLY A 684 2.15 6.63 18.31
CA GLY A 684 0.78 7.10 18.04
C GLY A 684 0.71 8.50 17.43
N GLU A 685 1.84 9.20 17.28
CA GLU A 685 1.83 10.57 16.78
C GLU A 685 1.30 10.58 15.34
N THR A 686 0.33 11.45 15.11
CA THR A 686 -0.46 11.45 13.87
C THR A 686 -0.29 12.77 13.14
N MET A 687 -0.49 13.90 13.83
CA MET A 687 -0.63 15.20 13.17
C MET A 687 0.71 15.82 12.80
N ILE A 688 1.74 15.65 13.63
CA ILE A 688 3.09 16.09 13.28
C ILE A 688 3.57 15.34 12.03
N VAL A 689 3.32 14.04 11.98
CA VAL A 689 3.76 13.19 10.86
C VAL A 689 3.04 13.58 9.57
N VAL A 690 1.71 13.70 9.60
CA VAL A 690 0.90 14.08 8.42
C VAL A 690 1.38 15.39 7.80
N MET A 691 1.77 16.36 8.63
CA MET A 691 2.16 17.68 8.15
C MET A 691 3.64 17.77 7.72
N ALA A 692 4.55 17.12 8.45
CA ALA A 692 5.99 17.39 8.33
C ALA A 692 6.80 16.33 7.54
N THR A 693 6.25 15.15 7.24
CA THR A 693 7.00 14.05 6.58
C THR A 693 6.90 13.99 5.05
N GLY A 694 6.06 14.83 4.44
CA GLY A 694 5.77 14.73 3.00
C GLY A 694 4.89 13.52 2.61
N ASN A 695 4.46 12.68 3.57
CA ASN A 695 3.52 11.56 3.39
C ASN A 695 3.87 10.54 2.30
N THR A 696 5.15 10.35 2.00
CA THR A 696 5.59 9.36 1.00
C THR A 696 5.99 8.05 1.69
N PRO A 697 5.43 6.88 1.32
CA PRO A 697 5.69 5.59 1.99
C PRO A 697 7.04 4.98 1.58
N ILE A 698 8.14 5.67 1.89
CA ILE A 698 9.51 5.24 1.61
C ILE A 698 10.04 4.42 2.80
N MET A 699 10.70 3.29 2.53
CA MET A 699 11.23 2.37 3.54
C MET A 699 12.70 2.57 3.89
N ASP A 700 13.40 3.49 3.21
CA ASP A 700 14.80 3.73 3.47
C ASP A 700 15.02 4.36 4.85
N LEU A 701 16.15 4.04 5.48
CA LEU A 701 16.52 4.63 6.77
C LEU A 701 17.16 6.01 6.63
N ASN A 702 17.23 6.57 5.41
CA ASN A 702 17.73 7.92 5.19
C ASN A 702 16.98 8.94 6.05
N ILE A 703 17.72 9.79 6.77
CA ILE A 703 17.15 10.80 7.66
C ILE A 703 16.54 11.98 6.87
N PHE A 704 16.99 12.19 5.63
CA PHE A 704 16.53 13.26 4.74
C PHE A 704 15.42 12.83 3.77
N SER A 705 14.94 11.59 3.85
CA SER A 705 13.74 11.16 3.13
C SER A 705 12.49 11.27 4.00
N GLY A 706 11.35 11.46 3.33
CA GLY A 706 10.04 11.40 3.93
C GLY A 706 9.68 10.01 4.46
N MET A 707 8.49 9.91 5.03
CA MET A 707 7.89 8.65 5.47
C MET A 707 6.38 8.79 5.52
N ARG A 708 5.68 7.66 5.57
CA ARG A 708 4.25 7.62 5.87
C ARG A 708 4.03 6.61 7.00
N THR A 709 3.39 7.02 8.09
CA THR A 709 3.14 6.15 9.24
C THR A 709 1.76 5.50 9.15
N LEU A 710 1.55 4.42 9.89
CA LEU A 710 0.20 3.82 10.03
C LEU A 710 -0.83 4.82 10.52
N SER A 711 -0.50 5.60 11.56
CA SER A 711 -1.38 6.62 12.14
C SER A 711 -1.77 7.70 11.12
N ALA A 712 -0.79 8.25 10.41
CA ALA A 712 -1.00 9.25 9.38
C ALA A 712 -1.83 8.70 8.20
N ASN A 713 -1.54 7.48 7.77
CA ASN A 713 -2.26 6.84 6.68
C ASN A 713 -3.74 6.62 7.01
N ILE A 714 -4.04 6.13 8.23
CA ILE A 714 -5.42 5.94 8.70
C ILE A 714 -6.14 7.29 8.76
N ALA A 715 -5.50 8.33 9.32
CA ALA A 715 -6.13 9.65 9.46
C ALA A 715 -6.48 10.31 8.12
N VAL A 716 -5.63 10.13 7.10
CA VAL A 716 -5.80 10.75 5.79
C VAL A 716 -6.77 9.95 4.90
N GLU A 717 -6.63 8.62 4.83
CA GLU A 717 -7.38 7.83 3.83
C GLU A 717 -8.70 7.26 4.33
N LEU A 718 -8.90 7.12 5.66
CA LEU A 718 -10.14 6.54 6.18
C LEU A 718 -11.40 7.38 5.86
N PRO A 719 -11.35 8.73 5.90
CA PRO A 719 -12.48 9.56 5.50
C PRO A 719 -12.83 9.45 4.00
N GLU A 720 -11.86 9.13 3.15
CA GLU A 720 -12.01 9.04 1.69
C GLU A 720 -12.35 7.62 1.22
N ALA A 721 -12.13 6.61 2.06
CA ALA A 721 -12.31 5.21 1.70
C ALA A 721 -13.81 4.84 1.60
N PRO A 722 -14.25 4.19 0.50
CA PRO A 722 -15.61 3.72 0.36
C PRO A 722 -16.00 2.77 1.49
N HIS A 723 -17.14 3.02 2.13
CA HIS A 723 -17.60 2.23 3.26
C HIS A 723 -17.73 0.75 2.88
N HIS A 724 -17.22 -0.14 3.73
CA HIS A 724 -17.09 -1.59 3.47
C HIS A 724 -16.20 -2.01 2.28
N GLY A 725 -15.59 -1.08 1.56
CA GLY A 725 -14.65 -1.39 0.49
C GLY A 725 -13.33 -1.98 1.00
N THR A 726 -12.51 -2.48 0.08
CA THR A 726 -11.24 -3.14 0.43
C THR A 726 -10.25 -2.19 1.10
N LEU A 727 -10.12 -0.95 0.61
CA LEU A 727 -9.30 0.07 1.24
C LEU A 727 -9.75 0.35 2.68
N TYR A 728 -11.04 0.58 2.89
CA TYR A 728 -11.63 0.84 4.21
C TYR A 728 -11.25 -0.26 5.21
N ARG A 729 -11.48 -1.53 4.86
CA ARG A 729 -11.13 -2.66 5.73
C ARG A 729 -9.62 -2.83 5.91
N THR A 730 -8.82 -2.50 4.89
CA THR A 730 -7.35 -2.53 4.97
C THR A 730 -6.82 -1.47 5.94
N LEU A 731 -7.46 -0.30 6.02
CA LEU A 731 -7.12 0.71 7.02
C LEU A 731 -7.46 0.25 8.44
N PHE A 732 -8.56 -0.49 8.63
CA PHE A 732 -8.85 -1.19 9.90
C PHE A 732 -7.80 -2.26 10.22
N LEU A 733 -7.30 -2.99 9.22
CA LEU A 733 -6.16 -3.90 9.41
C LEU A 733 -4.91 -3.12 9.84
N GLY A 734 -4.64 -1.96 9.23
CA GLY A 734 -3.58 -1.04 9.67
C GLY A 734 -3.75 -0.60 11.13
N ALA A 735 -4.97 -0.28 11.55
CA ALA A 735 -5.28 0.06 12.95
C ALA A 735 -5.06 -1.13 13.89
N MET A 736 -5.41 -2.35 13.44
CA MET A 736 -5.13 -3.59 14.18
C MET A 736 -3.63 -3.82 14.34
N VAL A 737 -2.84 -3.61 13.28
CA VAL A 737 -1.37 -3.72 13.32
C VAL A 737 -0.77 -2.70 14.29
N LEU A 738 -1.22 -1.43 14.22
CA LEU A 738 -0.77 -0.38 15.14
C LEU A 738 -1.11 -0.71 16.60
N PHE A 739 -2.33 -1.22 16.84
CA PHE A 739 -2.76 -1.67 18.16
C PHE A 739 -1.89 -2.83 18.67
N LEU A 740 -1.70 -3.88 17.86
CA LEU A 740 -0.89 -5.04 18.21
C LEU A 740 0.58 -4.67 18.46
N MET A 741 1.14 -3.78 17.65
CA MET A 741 2.49 -3.27 17.84
C MET A 741 2.62 -2.50 19.16
N THR A 742 1.69 -1.58 19.42
CA THR A 742 1.68 -0.80 20.67
C THR A 742 1.47 -1.70 21.88
N PHE A 743 0.57 -2.68 21.78
CA PHE A 743 0.32 -3.68 22.81
C PHE A 743 1.56 -4.54 23.09
N ALA A 744 2.24 -5.02 22.05
CA ALA A 744 3.46 -5.83 22.17
C ALA A 744 4.59 -5.03 22.84
N VAL A 745 4.82 -3.79 22.39
CA VAL A 745 5.84 -2.89 22.97
C VAL A 745 5.52 -2.59 24.44
N ASN A 746 4.27 -2.22 24.76
CA ASN A 746 3.86 -1.93 26.14
C ASN A 746 3.92 -3.17 27.04
N THR A 747 3.59 -4.34 26.51
CA THR A 747 3.67 -5.61 27.27
C THR A 747 5.12 -5.98 27.56
N LEU A 748 5.99 -5.93 26.54
CA LEU A 748 7.43 -6.17 26.71
C LEU A 748 8.03 -5.19 27.72
N ALA A 749 7.60 -3.93 27.66
CA ALA A 749 8.00 -2.89 28.59
C ALA A 749 7.60 -3.19 30.03
N GLU A 750 6.34 -3.54 30.28
CA GLU A 750 5.88 -3.83 31.63
C GLU A 750 6.58 -5.07 32.21
N VAL A 751 6.81 -6.10 31.38
CA VAL A 751 7.59 -7.28 31.78
C VAL A 751 9.03 -6.89 32.17
N LEU A 752 9.68 -6.02 31.41
CA LEU A 752 11.04 -5.55 31.75
C LEU A 752 11.05 -4.69 33.02
N ARG A 753 10.06 -3.81 33.18
CA ARG A 753 9.89 -2.97 34.37
C ARG A 753 9.75 -3.81 35.63
N GLN A 754 8.95 -4.88 35.59
CA GLN A 754 8.78 -5.80 36.73
C GLN A 754 10.10 -6.47 37.10
N ARG A 755 10.84 -6.99 36.11
CA ARG A 755 12.18 -7.58 36.34
C ARG A 755 13.17 -6.58 36.95
N LEU A 756 13.19 -5.34 36.47
CA LEU A 756 14.06 -4.28 37.02
C LEU A 756 13.68 -3.93 38.46
N ARG A 757 12.37 -3.83 38.75
CA ARG A 757 11.88 -3.55 40.10
C ARG A 757 12.24 -4.67 41.07
N GLU A 758 12.18 -5.93 40.66
CA GLU A 758 12.61 -7.06 41.50
C GLU A 758 14.11 -7.05 41.75
N ARG A 759 14.93 -6.76 40.72
CA ARG A 759 16.39 -6.72 40.85
C ARG A 759 16.88 -5.61 41.79
N TYR A 760 16.17 -4.49 41.84
CA TYR A 760 16.51 -3.33 42.67
C TYR A 760 15.55 -3.11 43.84
N LYS A 761 14.73 -4.12 44.20
CA LYS A 761 13.96 -4.11 45.44
C LYS A 761 14.96 -4.11 46.60
N LEU A 762 15.14 -2.94 47.21
CA LEU A 762 15.75 -2.83 48.52
C LEU A 762 14.72 -3.38 49.51
N VAL A 763 15.16 -4.35 50.34
CA VAL A 763 14.36 -5.08 51.34
C VAL A 763 13.48 -4.14 52.16
#